data_AF-A0A1S8BKD0-F1
#
_entry.id   AF-A0A1S8BKD0-F1
#
_cell.length_a   1.000
_cell.length_b   1.000
_cell.length_c   1.000
_cell.angle_alpha   90.00
_cell.angle_beta   90.00
_cell.angle_gamma   90.00
#
_symmetry.space_group_name_H-M   'P 1'
#
loop_
_entity.id
_entity.type
_entity.pdbx_description
1 polymer ?
#
loop_
_entity_poly.entity_id
_entity_poly.type
_entity_poly.pdbx_seq_one_letter_code
_entity_poly.pdbx_strand_id
1 'polypeptide(L)'
;MASLSSHTIPEITSHQTALAILPPAHLVDHVNTLRAAYDKAAHKWPAHINLLYPFVHPDSVQSATSLLRTALDKLNLNGATLKLDETGYFTHKHNSTIYICPKEDDDLRTLHQTLFSQFSQNSPPQYNPHLTVGQAGNDELRDSLRAKARLLPAIEWPLVELAVLVRGDDNVMRVSATIPISTAQHSTQDASPRLLAASPSQASNETTYHFDSSATSWIPCTTVEAPQMMPPSFRISSYNVLVDSIYPPAWERFGILVRTLLSESARADVLVLQEVSDDFLCHLLKDDEVRSLWPYVSHAPPDQRDVGPLLSLRNVVVLSRWSFDWEMVTFERRHKGAVVVKMKSVGKLAQSGSFQPLVIAGIHLTCGLTDGSVAAKKSQLRSLMNHLSGNYADCPWIIAGDFNVTTSTRTIEDAVKTQSVSAQTVRTLSGLEQLLSESGLLDAWAVAHSHHGHGGTDVEDEDIAEGEQGATFDPGKNPLAAEIVGHGLTHRPQRYDRILLKGEDALEIANFNMFGYPDPEEQRCGSDHWGVRATVKITKSPALANVEIESISTAVPPVGLDAASLQSFVARHSAYPTTADTLKRREVFALLETTLQQISTTGSKIPLVVVPVGSYGLGAWNVGSDIDCLCISSVSSKTFFTLAVKNLRKAATQGVRILRKVEAHSGTMLELDIQGVKLDLQYCASANIANCTITNGTRNPYKVLVVGGSYAGLSASLNLFDLCHAKPPRFLPDTPAPTQKIPVDITVVDERDGFLHLISTPLAHASTDFAPKAWAKFEDVAALRAPGVRHLHGRVVSVDCAKKSAVVAKAASGEQIEEPYDFLIVGSGLRRAWPVVPQSLDKASYLAEVGAHIQRLKDAREGIVVIGGGAVGIEMAAELKLVHPTQKVTLIHSRDKLLSSEPLPDDFKDRALAVLREAGVETILGRRVLDTVPVDGASHVKLSLSDGSTLIAGQVVNAISKSIPTSSFLPKDILDDEGYVKVQASLRFPADAPNAEYHYAAGDIVRWSGIKRCGAAMHMGQYAAQNIHAHMLRDVAGVDPAWKELSAIPPMIGLAVATKAVVYDPDEGTSDGEHLLKSYFGQDLGHQSE
;
A
#
# COMPACT_ATOMS: atom_id res chain seq x y z
N MET A 1 47.00 21.36 53.86
CA MET A 1 46.61 22.42 52.90
C MET A 1 45.56 21.83 51.98
N ALA A 2 44.29 22.16 52.20
CA ALA A 2 43.19 21.75 51.34
C ALA A 2 43.21 22.60 50.07
N SER A 3 43.29 21.99 48.90
CA SER A 3 43.13 22.69 47.63
C SER A 3 41.67 23.05 47.45
N LEU A 4 41.37 24.35 47.49
CA LEU A 4 40.12 24.94 47.05
C LEU A 4 39.78 24.45 45.63
N SER A 5 38.74 23.63 45.51
CA SER A 5 38.11 23.33 44.23
C SER A 5 37.49 24.62 43.70
N SER A 6 38.09 25.22 42.68
CA SER A 6 37.44 26.25 41.88
C SER A 6 36.19 25.62 41.26
N HIS A 7 34.99 26.01 41.70
CA HIS A 7 33.76 25.72 40.98
C HIS A 7 33.81 26.48 39.66
N THR A 8 34.25 25.80 38.60
CA THR A 8 34.16 26.31 37.23
C THR A 8 32.68 26.39 36.85
N ILE A 9 32.22 27.60 36.55
CA ILE A 9 30.86 27.84 36.05
C ILE A 9 30.73 27.13 34.70
N PRO A 10 29.71 26.27 34.50
CA PRO A 10 29.53 25.57 33.24
C PRO A 10 29.23 26.53 32.08
N GLU A 11 29.86 26.34 30.93
CA GLU A 11 29.55 27.13 29.73
C GLU A 11 28.24 26.65 29.07
N ILE A 12 27.44 27.60 28.57
CA ILE A 12 26.16 27.35 27.88
C ILE A 12 26.33 27.28 26.36
N THR A 13 27.17 26.36 25.89
CA THR A 13 27.54 26.20 24.47
C THR A 13 26.99 24.92 23.81
N SER A 14 26.36 24.03 24.59
CA SER A 14 25.94 22.71 24.09
C SER A 14 24.54 22.72 23.51
N HIS A 15 24.43 22.33 22.24
CA HIS A 15 23.14 22.09 21.56
C HIS A 15 22.50 20.73 21.93
N GLN A 16 23.16 19.93 22.78
CA GLN A 16 22.63 18.66 23.26
C GLN A 16 21.66 18.85 24.44
N THR A 17 21.70 19.99 25.11
CA THR A 17 20.78 20.27 26.22
C THR A 17 20.06 21.60 26.03
N ALA A 18 18.90 21.73 26.67
CA ALA A 18 18.14 22.97 26.75
C ALA A 18 17.50 23.10 28.14
N LEU A 19 17.42 24.31 28.66
CA LEU A 19 16.54 24.63 29.78
C LEU A 19 15.24 25.21 29.21
N ALA A 20 14.11 24.61 29.55
CA ALA A 20 12.82 24.95 28.96
C ALA A 20 11.67 24.88 29.98
N ILE A 21 10.55 25.50 29.63
CA ILE A 21 9.26 25.34 30.31
C ILE A 21 8.41 24.41 29.44
N LEU A 22 7.79 23.40 30.06
CA LEU A 22 6.88 22.47 29.40
C LEU A 22 5.47 22.75 29.89
N PRO A 23 4.52 23.07 28.99
CA PRO A 23 3.12 23.12 29.37
C PRO A 23 2.60 21.72 29.74
N PRO A 24 1.60 21.62 30.62
CA PRO A 24 0.92 20.35 30.90
C PRO A 24 0.38 19.68 29.63
N ALA A 25 0.58 18.36 29.52
CA ALA A 25 0.26 17.61 28.29
C ALA A 25 -1.18 17.82 27.80
N HIS A 26 -2.17 17.78 28.71
CA HIS A 26 -3.60 17.94 28.40
C HIS A 26 -3.98 19.33 27.86
N LEU A 27 -3.12 20.34 27.98
CA LEU A 27 -3.40 21.68 27.48
C LEU A 27 -2.82 21.91 26.07
N VAL A 28 -1.90 21.06 25.62
CA VAL A 28 -1.19 21.23 24.34
C VAL A 28 -1.63 20.24 23.27
N ASP A 29 -2.73 19.51 23.45
CA ASP A 29 -3.18 18.51 22.48
C ASP A 29 -3.45 19.16 21.10
N HIS A 30 -4.23 20.25 21.05
CA HIS A 30 -4.46 20.98 19.79
C HIS A 30 -3.18 21.56 19.19
N VAL A 31 -2.26 22.03 20.04
CA VAL A 31 -0.96 22.54 19.61
C VAL A 31 -0.10 21.43 19.01
N ASN A 32 -0.07 20.25 19.64
CA ASN A 32 0.68 19.09 19.17
C ASN A 32 0.09 18.54 17.87
N THR A 33 -1.23 18.57 17.70
CA THR A 33 -1.90 18.25 16.44
C THR A 33 -1.39 19.13 15.30
N LEU A 34 -1.31 20.45 15.52
CA LEU A 34 -0.74 21.36 14.52
C LEU A 34 0.78 21.17 14.34
N ARG A 35 1.54 20.96 15.43
CA ARG A 35 2.99 20.69 15.35
C ARG A 35 3.26 19.44 14.54
N ALA A 36 2.52 18.35 14.75
CA ALA A 36 2.67 17.12 13.99
C ALA A 36 2.47 17.33 12.48
N ALA A 37 1.56 18.24 12.10
CA ALA A 37 1.28 18.58 10.71
C ALA A 37 2.29 19.58 10.10
N TYR A 38 2.68 20.63 10.84
CA TYR A 38 3.38 21.80 10.30
C TYR A 38 4.79 22.05 10.87
N ASP A 39 5.23 21.34 11.92
CA ASP A 39 6.56 21.46 12.50
C ASP A 39 7.42 20.21 12.24
N LYS A 40 8.49 20.38 11.47
CA LYS A 40 9.47 19.31 11.21
C LYS A 40 10.17 18.82 12.49
N ALA A 41 10.23 19.64 13.53
CA ALA A 41 10.85 19.32 14.80
C ALA A 41 9.88 18.68 15.82
N ALA A 42 8.59 18.53 15.51
CA ALA A 42 7.58 18.05 16.45
C ALA A 42 7.89 16.68 17.08
N HIS A 43 8.50 15.77 16.31
CA HIS A 43 8.90 14.45 16.80
C HIS A 43 10.25 14.46 17.54
N LYS A 44 11.03 15.53 17.40
CA LYS A 44 12.35 15.70 18.04
C LYS A 44 12.28 16.49 19.34
N TRP A 45 11.28 17.36 19.46
CA TRP A 45 11.10 18.24 20.60
C TRP A 45 9.67 18.15 21.13
N PRO A 46 9.46 17.95 22.45
CA PRO A 46 8.14 18.14 23.05
C PRO A 46 7.67 19.58 22.87
N ALA A 47 6.37 19.86 23.05
CA ALA A 47 5.88 21.23 23.13
C ALA A 47 6.55 21.96 24.29
N HIS A 48 7.30 23.04 24.00
CA HIS A 48 8.16 23.69 24.97
C HIS A 48 8.33 25.18 24.67
N ILE A 49 8.70 25.94 25.70
CA ILE A 49 9.22 27.31 25.61
C ILE A 49 10.68 27.26 26.06
N ASN A 50 11.62 27.57 25.18
CA ASN A 50 13.03 27.61 25.54
C ASN A 50 13.29 28.78 26.49
N LEU A 51 14.00 28.54 27.59
CA LEU A 51 14.62 29.58 28.41
C LEU A 51 16.08 29.73 27.98
N LEU A 52 16.88 28.67 28.05
CA LEU A 52 18.28 28.69 27.62
C LEU A 52 18.52 27.59 26.58
N TYR A 53 18.85 27.99 25.36
CA TYR A 53 19.30 27.09 24.30
C TYR A 53 20.25 27.85 23.36
N PRO A 54 21.49 27.39 23.14
CA PRO A 54 22.16 26.23 23.78
C PRO A 54 22.25 26.32 25.31
N PHE A 55 22.44 25.19 25.98
CA PHE A 55 22.63 25.13 27.43
C PHE A 55 23.95 24.40 27.76
N VAL A 56 24.08 23.74 28.92
CA VAL A 56 25.36 23.16 29.38
C VAL A 56 25.65 21.78 28.77
N HIS A 57 26.90 21.34 28.75
CA HIS A 57 27.21 19.94 28.38
C HIS A 57 26.41 18.94 29.25
N PRO A 58 25.92 17.79 28.73
CA PRO A 58 25.15 16.81 29.50
C PRO A 58 25.77 16.44 30.87
N ASP A 59 27.11 16.29 30.93
CA ASP A 59 27.82 15.96 32.17
C ASP A 59 27.76 17.07 33.25
N SER A 60 27.46 18.31 32.84
CA SER A 60 27.40 19.48 33.71
C SER A 60 25.98 19.82 34.19
N VAL A 61 24.97 19.04 33.79
CA VAL A 61 23.56 19.31 34.10
C VAL A 61 23.30 19.37 35.61
N GLN A 62 23.92 18.50 36.41
CA GLN A 62 23.71 18.46 37.86
C GLN A 62 24.25 19.72 38.56
N SER A 63 25.45 20.16 38.19
CA SER A 63 26.05 21.40 38.72
C SER A 63 25.26 22.63 38.28
N ALA A 64 24.84 22.69 37.01
CA ALA A 64 24.01 23.78 36.49
C ALA A 64 22.64 23.86 37.19
N THR A 65 22.00 22.72 37.43
CA THR A 65 20.72 22.64 38.17
C THR A 65 20.85 23.21 39.59
N SER A 66 21.99 22.96 40.25
CA SER A 66 22.24 23.45 41.60
C SER A 66 22.40 24.98 41.63
N LEU A 67 23.11 25.56 40.66
CA LEU A 67 23.23 27.01 40.49
C LEU A 67 21.88 27.67 40.19
N LEU A 68 21.09 27.06 39.31
CA LEU A 68 19.76 27.56 38.94
C LEU A 68 18.80 27.58 40.13
N ARG A 69 18.81 26.56 41.01
CA ARG A 69 17.98 26.56 42.23
C ARG A 69 18.27 27.77 43.12
N THR A 70 19.54 28.08 43.36
CA THR A 70 19.92 29.26 44.17
C THR A 70 19.48 30.58 43.53
N ALA A 71 19.42 30.66 42.20
CA ALA A 71 18.91 31.82 41.50
C ALA A 71 17.38 31.92 41.57
N LEU A 72 16.68 30.79 41.45
CA LEU A 72 15.21 30.70 41.57
C LEU A 72 14.73 31.07 42.97
N ASP A 73 15.43 30.66 44.04
CA ASP A 73 15.08 31.01 45.43
C ASP A 73 15.09 32.53 45.69
N LYS A 74 15.80 33.31 44.86
CA LYS A 74 15.85 34.79 44.94
C LYS A 74 14.73 35.46 44.15
N LEU A 75 14.08 34.73 43.24
CA LEU A 75 12.98 35.23 42.42
C LEU A 75 11.64 34.94 43.13
N ASN A 76 10.87 35.98 43.45
CA ASN A 76 9.55 35.82 44.04
C ASN A 76 8.50 35.53 42.94
N LEU A 77 8.56 34.33 42.35
CA LEU A 77 7.62 33.84 41.32
C LEU A 77 6.46 33.02 41.92
N ASN A 78 6.21 33.13 43.22
CA ASN A 78 5.13 32.40 43.89
C ASN A 78 3.77 32.80 43.32
N GLY A 79 3.10 31.87 42.65
CA GLY A 79 1.80 32.09 42.01
C GLY A 79 1.87 32.71 40.62
N ALA A 80 3.05 32.75 39.98
CA ALA A 80 3.17 33.14 38.58
C ALA A 80 2.39 32.17 37.69
N THR A 81 1.47 32.71 36.89
CA THR A 81 0.66 31.95 35.93
C THR A 81 1.11 32.30 34.52
N LEU A 82 1.38 31.27 33.71
CA LEU A 82 1.71 31.43 32.31
C LEU A 82 0.45 31.30 31.47
N LYS A 83 0.23 32.27 30.60
CA LYS A 83 -0.87 32.27 29.65
C LYS A 83 -0.34 32.50 28.23
N LEU A 84 -0.60 31.56 27.32
CA LEU A 84 -0.28 31.69 25.90
C LEU A 84 -1.58 32.01 25.15
N ASP A 85 -1.77 33.28 24.81
CA ASP A 85 -2.99 33.81 24.19
C ASP A 85 -2.75 34.74 23.00
N GLU A 86 -1.48 34.90 22.58
CA GLU A 86 -1.11 35.69 21.40
C GLU A 86 -0.39 34.82 20.36
N THR A 87 -0.43 35.29 19.10
CA THR A 87 0.19 34.59 17.95
C THR A 87 1.21 35.47 17.25
N GLY A 88 2.41 34.94 17.10
CA GLY A 88 3.53 35.62 16.44
C GLY A 88 4.16 34.77 15.34
N TYR A 89 5.09 35.39 14.64
CA TYR A 89 5.98 34.68 13.72
C TYR A 89 7.35 35.37 13.67
N PHE A 90 8.38 34.62 13.32
CA PHE A 90 9.67 35.16 12.91
C PHE A 90 10.04 34.62 11.53
N THR A 91 10.72 35.45 10.74
CA THR A 91 11.15 35.12 9.38
C THR A 91 12.63 34.77 9.37
N HIS A 92 12.95 33.62 8.78
CA HIS A 92 14.30 33.19 8.45
C HIS A 92 14.58 33.41 6.96
N LYS A 93 15.78 33.03 6.51
CA LYS A 93 16.19 33.15 5.11
C LYS A 93 15.27 32.45 4.10
N HIS A 94 14.66 31.32 4.47
CA HIS A 94 13.90 30.47 3.54
C HIS A 94 12.53 30.00 4.08
N ASN A 95 12.15 30.39 5.30
CA ASN A 95 10.88 30.01 5.93
C ASN A 95 10.52 30.97 7.06
N SER A 96 9.28 30.92 7.52
CA SER A 96 8.81 31.61 8.73
C SER A 96 8.38 30.57 9.77
N THR A 97 8.66 30.82 11.04
CA THR A 97 8.17 29.99 12.15
C THR A 97 7.01 30.69 12.82
N ILE A 98 5.90 29.98 12.95
CA ILE A 98 4.66 30.43 13.59
C ILE A 98 4.64 29.88 15.02
N TYR A 99 4.28 30.71 15.97
CA TYR A 99 4.27 30.35 17.38
C TYR A 99 3.13 31.02 18.15
N ILE A 100 2.80 30.43 19.29
CA ILE A 100 2.00 31.07 20.33
C ILE A 100 2.91 31.64 21.41
N CYS A 101 2.54 32.78 21.98
CA CYS A 101 3.32 33.49 22.98
C CYS A 101 2.39 34.14 24.02
N PRO A 102 2.91 34.50 25.20
CA PRO A 102 2.16 35.30 26.14
C PRO A 102 2.02 36.75 25.67
N LYS A 103 0.88 37.38 25.95
CA LYS A 103 0.67 38.81 25.70
C LYS A 103 1.55 39.71 26.57
N GLU A 104 1.73 39.31 27.83
CA GLU A 104 2.59 39.98 28.83
C GLU A 104 3.70 39.01 29.23
N ASP A 105 4.96 39.42 29.11
CA ASP A 105 6.10 38.51 29.24
C ASP A 105 7.25 39.03 30.12
N ASP A 106 7.00 40.09 30.90
CA ASP A 106 7.98 40.73 31.79
C ASP A 106 8.58 39.75 32.81
N ASP A 107 7.75 38.88 33.41
CA ASP A 107 8.20 37.87 34.37
C ASP A 107 9.10 36.81 33.70
N LEU A 108 8.78 36.39 32.47
CA LEU A 108 9.60 35.44 31.71
C LEU A 108 10.92 36.06 31.25
N ARG A 109 10.92 37.34 30.86
CA ARG A 109 12.14 38.08 30.54
C ARG A 109 13.02 38.24 31.77
N THR A 110 12.44 38.57 32.92
CA THR A 110 13.15 38.69 34.21
C THR A 110 13.73 37.34 34.63
N LEU A 111 12.96 36.27 34.50
CA LEU A 111 13.41 34.90 34.74
C LEU A 111 14.57 34.54 33.81
N HIS A 112 14.43 34.73 32.50
CA HIS A 112 15.49 34.47 31.53
C HIS A 112 16.80 35.23 31.86
N GLN A 113 16.71 36.53 32.13
CA GLN A 113 17.86 37.37 32.48
C GLN A 113 18.56 36.87 33.75
N THR A 114 17.77 36.55 34.78
CA THR A 114 18.30 36.07 36.07
C THR A 114 19.01 34.73 35.92
N LEU A 115 18.42 33.78 35.17
CA LEU A 115 19.04 32.46 34.94
C LEU A 115 20.28 32.57 34.05
N PHE A 116 20.27 33.42 33.01
CA PHE A 116 21.42 33.64 32.13
C PHE A 116 22.62 34.22 32.90
N SER A 117 22.37 35.15 33.84
CA SER A 117 23.43 35.79 34.64
C SER A 117 24.25 34.82 35.51
N GLN A 118 23.74 33.60 35.76
CA GLN A 118 24.48 32.57 36.49
C GLN A 118 25.61 31.94 35.67
N PHE A 119 25.52 32.01 34.34
CA PHE A 119 26.47 31.38 33.43
C PHE A 119 27.34 32.38 32.66
N SER A 120 26.91 33.63 32.54
CA SER A 120 27.61 34.66 31.76
C SER A 120 27.45 36.05 32.38
N GLN A 121 28.53 36.84 32.35
CA GLN A 121 28.52 38.26 32.73
C GLN A 121 28.13 39.19 31.58
N ASN A 122 28.00 38.66 30.36
CA ASN A 122 27.56 39.44 29.20
C ASN A 122 26.05 39.71 29.28
N SER A 123 25.59 40.77 28.61
CA SER A 123 24.16 41.00 28.45
C SER A 123 23.51 39.80 27.73
N PRO A 124 22.37 39.30 28.22
CA PRO A 124 21.68 38.19 27.59
C PRO A 124 21.22 38.57 26.16
N PRO A 125 21.15 37.59 25.24
CA PRO A 125 20.58 37.82 23.92
C PRO A 125 19.11 38.23 24.00
N GLN A 126 18.58 38.81 22.92
CA GLN A 126 17.16 39.13 22.83
C GLN A 126 16.33 37.86 23.03
N TYR A 127 15.48 37.87 24.05
CA TYR A 127 14.64 36.74 24.43
C TYR A 127 13.21 36.99 23.97
N ASN A 128 12.64 36.04 23.23
CA ASN A 128 11.25 36.08 22.80
C ASN A 128 10.61 34.77 23.27
N PRO A 129 9.87 34.74 24.38
CA PRO A 129 9.24 33.51 24.88
C PRO A 129 8.15 33.07 23.90
N HIS A 130 8.29 31.85 23.38
CA HIS A 130 7.36 31.31 22.40
C HIS A 130 7.31 29.79 22.44
N LEU A 131 6.17 29.25 22.01
CA LEU A 131 5.98 27.83 21.73
C LEU A 131 5.67 27.68 20.24
N THR A 132 6.56 27.01 19.52
CA THR A 132 6.43 26.79 18.06
C THR A 132 5.22 25.92 17.73
N VAL A 133 4.39 26.39 16.80
CA VAL A 133 3.23 25.67 16.26
C VAL A 133 3.56 25.03 14.91
N GLY A 134 4.31 25.73 14.05
CA GLY A 134 4.65 25.22 12.73
C GLY A 134 5.56 26.13 11.92
N GLN A 135 5.92 25.70 10.72
CA GLN A 135 6.81 26.42 9.81
C GLN A 135 6.16 26.57 8.43
N ALA A 136 6.31 27.76 7.83
CA ALA A 136 5.78 28.10 6.51
C ALA A 136 6.91 28.43 5.53
N GLY A 137 6.83 27.94 4.29
CA GLY A 137 7.85 28.17 3.25
C GLY A 137 7.66 29.45 2.44
N ASN A 138 6.50 30.09 2.52
CA ASN A 138 6.16 31.34 1.83
C ASN A 138 5.19 32.18 2.68
N ASP A 139 4.93 33.41 2.22
CA ASP A 139 4.12 34.39 2.95
C ASP A 139 2.64 34.01 3.06
N GLU A 140 2.06 33.44 2.00
CA GLU A 140 0.66 32.97 1.99
C GLU A 140 0.41 31.88 3.03
N LEU A 141 1.28 30.86 3.07
CA LEU A 141 1.21 29.79 4.07
C LEU A 141 1.51 30.32 5.47
N ARG A 142 2.40 31.30 5.61
CA ARG A 142 2.71 31.94 6.89
C ARG A 142 1.47 32.61 7.46
N ASP A 143 0.79 33.41 6.65
CA ASP A 143 -0.37 34.19 7.10
C ASP A 143 -1.58 33.28 7.37
N SER A 144 -1.78 32.25 6.54
CA SER A 144 -2.81 31.22 6.75
C SER A 144 -2.56 30.39 8.02
N LEU A 145 -1.33 29.91 8.23
CA LEU A 145 -0.98 29.13 9.43
C LEU A 145 -1.03 30.00 10.70
N ARG A 146 -0.70 31.29 10.58
CA ARG A 146 -0.86 32.25 11.68
C ARG A 146 -2.33 32.47 12.03
N ALA A 147 -3.21 32.63 11.04
CA ALA A 147 -4.65 32.72 11.26
C ALA A 147 -5.18 31.45 11.95
N LYS A 148 -4.76 30.27 11.50
CA LYS A 148 -5.08 28.99 12.14
C LYS A 148 -4.58 28.92 13.59
N ALA A 149 -3.36 29.37 13.87
CA ALA A 149 -2.83 29.40 15.24
C ALA A 149 -3.63 30.33 16.18
N ARG A 150 -4.34 31.33 15.66
CA ARG A 150 -5.21 32.22 16.48
C ARG A 150 -6.47 31.54 16.99
N LEU A 151 -6.86 30.44 16.34
CA LEU A 151 -8.01 29.62 16.73
C LEU A 151 -7.62 28.58 17.79
N LEU A 152 -6.35 28.49 18.18
CA LEU A 152 -5.96 27.64 19.30
C LEU A 152 -6.58 28.20 20.60
N PRO A 153 -7.19 27.34 21.44
CA PRO A 153 -7.62 27.74 22.76
C PRO A 153 -6.47 28.36 23.56
N ALA A 154 -6.76 29.42 24.32
CA ALA A 154 -5.75 30.01 25.20
C ALA A 154 -5.32 28.98 26.25
N ILE A 155 -4.01 28.83 26.44
CA ILE A 155 -3.44 27.84 27.37
C ILE A 155 -2.93 28.57 28.60
N GLU A 156 -3.44 28.23 29.78
CA GLU A 156 -3.09 28.85 31.04
C GLU A 156 -2.74 27.81 32.12
N TRP A 157 -1.59 27.96 32.78
CA TRP A 157 -1.17 27.06 33.86
C TRP A 157 -0.21 27.74 34.86
N PRO A 158 -0.20 27.31 36.13
CA PRO A 158 0.76 27.81 37.11
C PRO A 158 2.19 27.36 36.74
N LEU A 159 3.15 28.28 36.80
CA LEU A 159 4.55 27.99 36.55
C LEU A 159 5.19 27.35 37.80
N VAL A 160 5.20 26.01 37.84
CA VAL A 160 5.62 25.24 39.04
C VAL A 160 7.06 24.70 38.96
N GLU A 161 7.54 24.36 37.77
CA GLU A 161 8.88 23.79 37.56
C GLU A 161 9.46 24.14 36.18
N LEU A 162 10.79 24.06 36.09
CA LEU A 162 11.54 24.12 34.83
C LEU A 162 12.04 22.73 34.44
N ALA A 163 12.17 22.45 33.16
CA ALA A 163 12.68 21.19 32.65
C ALA A 163 14.05 21.35 32.00
N VAL A 164 14.97 20.42 32.29
CA VAL A 164 16.21 20.25 31.55
C VAL A 164 16.00 19.15 30.51
N LEU A 165 16.06 19.53 29.24
CA LEU A 165 15.94 18.62 28.12
C LEU A 165 17.33 18.16 27.65
N VAL A 166 17.47 16.87 27.34
CA VAL A 166 18.70 16.26 26.83
C VAL A 166 18.41 15.41 25.59
N ARG A 167 19.01 15.80 24.45
CA ARG A 167 20.00 15.03 23.72
C ARG A 167 19.98 13.49 23.68
N GLY A 168 18.93 12.77 23.29
CA GLY A 168 19.03 11.32 23.06
C GLY A 168 19.87 10.94 21.83
N ASP A 169 20.38 9.70 21.78
CA ASP A 169 21.15 9.15 20.64
C ASP A 169 20.33 9.12 19.33
N ASP A 170 19.01 9.03 19.45
CA ASP A 170 18.03 9.11 18.36
C ASP A 170 17.73 10.56 17.91
N ASN A 171 18.49 11.54 18.40
CA ASN A 171 18.30 12.97 18.20
C ASN A 171 16.98 13.54 18.76
N VAL A 172 16.32 12.85 19.70
CA VAL A 172 15.10 13.34 20.36
C VAL A 172 15.44 13.94 21.73
N MET A 173 14.91 15.13 22.01
CA MET A 173 15.05 15.83 23.28
C MET A 173 14.08 15.24 24.31
N ARG A 174 14.61 14.72 25.42
CA ARG A 174 13.81 14.17 26.53
C ARG A 174 14.06 14.91 27.83
N VAL A 175 13.07 14.94 28.71
CA VAL A 175 13.22 15.50 30.06
C VAL A 175 14.21 14.63 30.83
N SER A 176 15.34 15.20 31.22
CA SER A 176 16.36 14.54 32.04
C SER A 176 16.24 14.90 33.52
N ALA A 177 15.80 16.12 33.83
CA ALA A 177 15.61 16.60 35.20
C ALA A 177 14.58 17.73 35.22
N THR A 178 13.93 17.94 36.37
CA THR A 178 13.09 19.12 36.62
C THR A 178 13.60 19.92 37.83
N ILE A 179 13.30 21.21 37.83
CA ILE A 179 13.72 22.18 38.84
C ILE A 179 12.47 22.89 39.37
N PRO A 180 12.01 22.60 40.60
CA PRO A 180 10.84 23.26 41.16
C PRO A 180 11.13 24.75 41.43
N ILE A 181 10.11 25.59 41.24
CA ILE A 181 10.19 27.05 41.44
C ILE A 181 9.80 27.45 42.87
N SER A 182 9.05 26.61 43.59
CA SER A 182 8.71 26.83 45.00
C SER A 182 9.09 25.63 45.87
N THR A 183 9.52 25.90 47.11
CA THR A 183 9.85 24.91 48.15
C THR A 183 8.64 24.51 49.02
N ALA A 184 7.44 24.97 48.71
CA ALA A 184 6.23 24.58 49.42
C ALA A 184 5.96 23.08 49.26
N GLN A 185 6.09 22.35 50.36
CA GLN A 185 5.79 20.92 50.46
C GLN A 185 4.32 20.65 50.10
N HIS A 186 4.05 20.25 48.87
CA HIS A 186 2.84 19.51 48.55
C HIS A 186 3.14 18.01 48.55
N SER A 187 2.38 17.33 49.39
CA SER A 187 2.38 15.89 49.65
C SER A 187 2.44 15.07 48.36
N THR A 188 3.40 14.16 48.33
CA THR A 188 3.48 13.04 47.41
C THR A 188 2.21 12.20 47.43
N GLN A 189 1.40 12.28 46.39
CA GLN A 189 0.56 11.17 45.91
C GLN A 189 0.21 11.38 44.43
N ASP A 190 0.55 10.37 43.64
CA ASP A 190 0.18 10.12 42.23
C ASP A 190 0.58 11.13 41.15
N ALA A 191 1.69 10.84 40.46
CA ALA A 191 1.69 10.41 39.06
C ALA A 191 3.12 10.37 38.51
N SER A 192 3.67 9.17 38.30
CA SER A 192 4.85 9.01 37.44
C SER A 192 4.52 9.54 36.04
N PRO A 193 5.43 10.27 35.35
CA PRO A 193 5.23 10.58 33.94
C PRO A 193 5.39 9.28 33.14
N ARG A 194 4.27 8.57 32.93
CA ARG A 194 4.14 7.64 31.83
C ARG A 194 4.26 8.46 30.55
N LEU A 195 5.45 8.46 29.96
CA LEU A 195 5.59 8.67 28.52
C LEU A 195 4.82 7.53 27.86
N LEU A 196 3.52 7.75 27.62
CA LEU A 196 2.79 7.03 26.59
C LEU A 196 3.45 7.45 25.27
N ALA A 197 4.45 6.68 24.86
CA ALA A 197 4.76 6.54 23.45
C ALA A 197 3.51 5.94 22.81
N ALA A 198 2.60 6.80 22.35
CA ALA A 198 1.56 6.38 21.44
C ALA A 198 2.25 5.85 20.19
N SER A 199 2.27 4.53 20.07
CA SER A 199 2.50 3.87 18.80
C SER A 199 1.42 4.37 17.85
N PRO A 200 1.72 4.83 16.62
CA PRO A 200 0.69 5.14 15.64
C PRO A 200 0.13 3.82 15.11
N SER A 201 -0.72 3.17 15.90
CA SER A 201 -1.36 1.91 15.52
C SER A 201 -2.59 1.65 16.38
N GLN A 202 -3.68 2.34 16.07
CA GLN A 202 -5.08 1.87 16.14
C GLN A 202 -5.98 3.06 15.77
N ALA A 203 -6.91 2.86 14.83
CA ALA A 203 -7.89 3.87 14.47
C ALA A 203 -8.71 4.24 15.73
N SER A 204 -8.45 5.41 16.31
CA SER A 204 -9.29 6.01 17.34
C SER A 204 -10.47 6.70 16.64
N ASN A 205 -11.70 6.35 17.00
CA ASN A 205 -12.88 7.07 16.52
C ASN A 205 -12.77 8.56 16.89
N GLU A 206 -13.01 9.42 15.91
CA GLU A 206 -13.02 10.86 16.07
C GLU A 206 -14.37 11.34 16.66
N THR A 207 -14.40 12.56 17.20
CA THR A 207 -15.60 13.10 17.86
C THR A 207 -16.60 13.63 16.83
N THR A 208 -17.85 13.16 16.90
CA THR A 208 -18.99 13.78 16.20
C THR A 208 -19.62 14.84 17.10
N TYR A 209 -20.00 15.97 16.55
CA TYR A 209 -20.65 17.07 17.29
C TYR A 209 -22.10 17.22 16.89
N HIS A 210 -22.93 17.64 17.83
CA HIS A 210 -24.31 18.04 17.57
C HIS A 210 -24.59 19.45 18.09
N PHE A 211 -25.47 20.18 17.40
CA PHE A 211 -25.85 21.52 17.84
C PHE A 211 -26.88 21.45 18.97
N ASP A 212 -26.55 22.02 20.13
CA ASP A 212 -27.49 22.19 21.23
C ASP A 212 -28.10 23.60 21.21
N SER A 213 -29.40 23.67 20.95
CA SER A 213 -30.15 24.92 20.96
C SER A 213 -30.16 25.63 22.31
N SER A 214 -29.95 24.91 23.42
CA SER A 214 -30.01 25.48 24.77
C SER A 214 -28.69 26.16 25.17
N ALA A 215 -27.55 25.52 24.88
CA ALA A 215 -26.22 26.11 25.06
C ALA A 215 -25.80 27.02 23.89
N THR A 216 -26.52 27.01 22.77
CA THR A 216 -26.18 27.73 21.52
C THR A 216 -24.79 27.37 20.98
N SER A 217 -24.37 26.12 21.22
CA SER A 217 -23.02 25.62 20.90
C SER A 217 -23.06 24.20 20.33
N TRP A 218 -21.98 23.82 19.66
CA TRP A 218 -21.77 22.46 19.17
C TRP A 218 -21.11 21.62 20.24
N ILE A 219 -21.79 20.59 20.73
CA ILE A 219 -21.31 19.75 21.82
C ILE A 219 -21.04 18.32 21.34
N PRO A 220 -20.03 17.63 21.90
CA PRO A 220 -19.74 16.24 21.56
C PRO A 220 -20.97 15.34 21.70
N CYS A 221 -21.25 14.54 20.68
CA CYS A 221 -22.32 13.56 20.68
C CYS A 221 -21.92 12.35 21.53
N THR A 222 -22.41 12.30 22.76
CA THR A 222 -22.14 11.21 23.72
C THR A 222 -23.28 10.19 23.80
N THR A 223 -24.44 10.51 23.23
CA THR A 223 -25.64 9.68 23.28
C THR A 223 -25.62 8.63 22.17
N VAL A 224 -25.86 7.38 22.55
CA VAL A 224 -26.10 6.28 21.60
C VAL A 224 -27.59 6.28 21.27
N GLU A 225 -27.94 6.83 20.10
CA GLU A 225 -29.31 6.72 19.59
C GLU A 225 -29.64 5.25 19.27
N ALA A 226 -30.87 4.82 19.55
CA ALA A 226 -31.31 3.47 19.19
C ALA A 226 -31.27 3.27 17.67
N PRO A 227 -30.86 2.09 17.16
CA PRO A 227 -30.87 1.80 15.73
C PRO A 227 -32.27 2.01 15.16
N GLN A 228 -32.37 2.80 14.09
CA GLN A 228 -33.63 3.00 13.36
C GLN A 228 -33.60 2.21 12.04
N MET A 229 -34.77 1.86 11.52
CA MET A 229 -34.84 1.30 10.17
C MET A 229 -34.45 2.37 9.15
N MET A 230 -33.65 1.96 8.16
CA MET A 230 -33.24 2.78 7.03
C MET A 230 -34.47 3.49 6.39
N PRO A 231 -34.42 4.82 6.15
CA PRO A 231 -35.53 5.54 5.52
C PRO A 231 -35.81 4.96 4.12
N PRO A 232 -37.02 5.04 3.57
CA PRO A 232 -37.31 4.47 2.25
C PRO A 232 -36.45 5.08 1.12
N SER A 233 -36.00 6.31 1.31
CA SER A 233 -35.02 6.99 0.45
C SER A 233 -34.34 8.11 1.22
N PHE A 234 -33.13 8.48 0.82
CA PHE A 234 -32.41 9.65 1.32
C PHE A 234 -31.57 10.30 0.23
N ARG A 235 -31.07 11.50 0.50
CA ARG A 235 -30.25 12.30 -0.42
C ARG A 235 -28.85 12.47 0.13
N ILE A 236 -27.86 12.36 -0.75
CA ILE A 236 -26.47 12.72 -0.46
C ILE A 236 -25.97 13.74 -1.48
N SER A 237 -25.33 14.79 -0.99
CA SER A 237 -24.68 15.81 -1.81
C SER A 237 -23.18 15.86 -1.55
N SER A 238 -22.40 16.11 -2.60
CA SER A 238 -20.98 16.41 -2.52
C SER A 238 -20.69 17.77 -3.16
N TYR A 239 -19.87 18.59 -2.51
CA TYR A 239 -19.49 19.90 -3.04
C TYR A 239 -18.09 20.32 -2.60
N ASN A 240 -17.20 20.54 -3.58
CA ASN A 240 -15.92 21.21 -3.34
C ASN A 240 -16.21 22.70 -3.15
N VAL A 241 -15.91 23.25 -1.96
CA VAL A 241 -16.24 24.64 -1.63
C VAL A 241 -15.11 25.61 -1.97
N LEU A 242 -13.99 25.11 -2.52
CA LEU A 242 -12.77 25.86 -2.87
C LEU A 242 -12.17 26.62 -1.67
N VAL A 243 -10.93 26.29 -1.29
CA VAL A 243 -10.24 27.13 -0.30
C VAL A 243 -9.72 28.40 -0.96
N ASP A 244 -10.00 29.57 -0.37
CA ASP A 244 -9.33 30.81 -0.81
C ASP A 244 -7.87 30.74 -0.38
N SER A 245 -6.96 30.59 -1.35
CA SER A 245 -5.51 30.45 -1.08
C SER A 245 -4.85 31.76 -0.62
N ILE A 246 -5.54 32.89 -0.78
CA ILE A 246 -5.06 34.22 -0.38
C ILE A 246 -5.76 34.61 0.93
N TYR A 247 -4.97 34.98 1.94
CA TYR A 247 -5.49 35.52 3.19
C TYR A 247 -5.50 37.06 3.15
N PRO A 248 -6.58 37.73 3.62
CA PRO A 248 -7.81 37.16 4.16
C PRO A 248 -8.70 36.51 3.08
N PRO A 249 -9.51 35.50 3.43
CA PRO A 249 -10.36 34.79 2.47
C PRO A 249 -11.42 35.71 1.86
N ALA A 250 -11.99 35.30 0.73
CA ALA A 250 -12.99 36.06 0.01
C ALA A 250 -14.37 35.92 0.69
N TRP A 251 -14.55 36.58 1.83
CA TRP A 251 -15.74 36.49 2.69
C TRP A 251 -17.07 36.65 1.95
N GLU A 252 -17.10 37.44 0.87
CA GLU A 252 -18.29 37.62 0.03
C GLU A 252 -18.79 36.32 -0.62
N ARG A 253 -17.89 35.37 -0.90
CA ARG A 253 -18.19 34.07 -1.52
C ARG A 253 -18.90 33.13 -0.55
N PHE A 254 -18.68 33.28 0.76
CA PHE A 254 -19.29 32.42 1.78
C PHE A 254 -20.81 32.51 1.75
N GLY A 255 -21.37 33.71 1.55
CA GLY A 255 -22.82 33.88 1.39
C GLY A 255 -23.38 33.15 0.17
N ILE A 256 -22.64 33.14 -0.95
CA ILE A 256 -23.05 32.42 -2.17
C ILE A 256 -23.02 30.90 -1.92
N LEU A 257 -21.97 30.41 -1.26
CA LEU A 257 -21.83 28.99 -0.90
C LEU A 257 -22.96 28.51 0.01
N VAL A 258 -23.28 29.27 1.07
CA VAL A 258 -24.38 28.92 1.99
C VAL A 258 -25.72 28.89 1.25
N ARG A 259 -26.04 29.93 0.46
CA ARG A 259 -27.27 29.95 -0.37
C ARG A 259 -27.32 28.76 -1.33
N THR A 260 -26.19 28.42 -1.95
CA THR A 260 -26.09 27.27 -2.85
C THR A 260 -26.39 25.97 -2.13
N LEU A 261 -25.81 25.73 -0.95
CA LEU A 261 -26.03 24.53 -0.15
C LEU A 261 -27.48 24.39 0.35
N LEU A 262 -28.15 25.51 0.63
CA LEU A 262 -29.54 25.55 1.08
C LEU A 262 -30.56 25.47 -0.08
N SER A 263 -30.12 25.64 -1.33
CA SER A 263 -30.99 25.55 -2.51
C SER A 263 -31.66 24.19 -2.65
N GLU A 264 -32.84 24.16 -3.27
CA GLU A 264 -33.63 22.93 -3.44
C GLU A 264 -32.87 21.84 -4.23
N SER A 265 -32.02 22.23 -5.18
CA SER A 265 -31.22 21.31 -5.99
C SER A 265 -30.01 20.72 -5.24
N ALA A 266 -29.54 21.39 -4.18
CA ALA A 266 -28.39 20.96 -3.37
C ALA A 266 -28.79 20.25 -2.06
N ARG A 267 -29.94 20.60 -1.48
CA ARG A 267 -30.37 20.12 -0.17
C ARG A 267 -30.40 18.59 -0.10
N ALA A 268 -29.73 18.04 0.92
CA ALA A 268 -29.54 16.60 1.12
C ALA A 268 -29.62 16.22 2.62
N ASP A 269 -29.77 14.92 2.90
CA ASP A 269 -29.78 14.39 4.26
C ASP A 269 -28.34 14.18 4.79
N VAL A 270 -27.38 13.93 3.90
CA VAL A 270 -25.94 13.92 4.17
C VAL A 270 -25.23 14.84 3.19
N LEU A 271 -24.37 15.71 3.69
CA LEU A 271 -23.60 16.66 2.90
C LEU A 271 -22.10 16.42 3.13
N VAL A 272 -21.37 16.18 2.04
CA VAL A 272 -19.92 15.98 2.04
C VAL A 272 -19.25 17.19 1.38
N LEU A 273 -18.49 17.95 2.15
CA LEU A 273 -17.79 19.14 1.68
C LEU A 273 -16.28 18.88 1.55
N GLN A 274 -15.68 19.36 0.47
CA GLN A 274 -14.22 19.30 0.25
C GLN A 274 -13.62 20.72 0.24
N GLU A 275 -12.34 20.82 0.58
CA GLU A 275 -11.60 22.10 0.69
C GLU A 275 -12.16 23.08 1.74
N VAL A 276 -12.76 22.55 2.81
CA VAL A 276 -13.29 23.37 3.89
C VAL A 276 -12.15 23.99 4.71
N SER A 277 -12.15 25.32 4.80
CA SER A 277 -11.27 26.11 5.67
C SER A 277 -11.91 26.30 7.05
N ASP A 278 -11.10 26.70 8.05
CA ASP A 278 -11.60 27.03 9.38
C ASP A 278 -12.62 28.18 9.32
N ASP A 279 -12.30 29.24 8.58
CA ASP A 279 -13.15 30.44 8.44
C ASP A 279 -14.51 30.11 7.83
N PHE A 280 -14.53 29.30 6.76
CA PHE A 280 -15.78 28.92 6.12
C PHE A 280 -16.61 28.00 7.00
N LEU A 281 -15.99 27.05 7.72
CA LEU A 281 -16.71 26.18 8.66
C LEU A 281 -17.36 26.98 9.79
N CYS A 282 -16.61 27.93 10.39
CA CYS A 282 -17.14 28.85 11.40
C CYS A 282 -18.33 29.66 10.86
N HIS A 283 -18.27 30.11 9.61
CA HIS A 283 -19.37 30.85 8.98
C HIS A 283 -20.58 29.94 8.71
N LEU A 284 -20.37 28.77 8.12
CA LEU A 284 -21.40 27.81 7.76
C LEU A 284 -22.20 27.34 8.98
N LEU A 285 -21.50 26.96 10.06
CA LEU A 285 -22.13 26.41 11.28
C LEU A 285 -22.75 27.49 12.19
N LYS A 286 -22.69 28.77 11.79
CA LYS A 286 -23.42 29.87 12.43
C LYS A 286 -24.82 30.08 11.86
N ASP A 287 -25.08 29.58 10.66
CA ASP A 287 -26.36 29.73 10.00
C ASP A 287 -27.44 28.83 10.64
N ASP A 288 -28.61 29.41 10.93
CA ASP A 288 -29.68 28.72 11.65
C ASP A 288 -30.38 27.66 10.80
N GLU A 289 -30.46 27.86 9.48
CA GLU A 289 -31.05 26.86 8.58
C GLU A 289 -30.11 25.66 8.44
N VAL A 290 -28.81 25.90 8.32
CA VAL A 290 -27.78 24.84 8.30
C VAL A 290 -27.87 23.97 9.55
N ARG A 291 -27.93 24.58 10.75
CA ARG A 291 -28.06 23.86 12.03
C ARG A 291 -29.33 23.02 12.12
N SER A 292 -30.42 23.52 11.54
CA SER A 292 -31.71 22.82 11.50
C SER A 292 -31.69 21.63 10.54
N LEU A 293 -31.04 21.77 9.38
CA LEU A 293 -30.96 20.72 8.37
C LEU A 293 -29.97 19.61 8.73
N TRP A 294 -28.82 20.01 9.26
CA TRP A 294 -27.72 19.13 9.62
C TRP A 294 -27.29 19.37 11.06
N PRO A 295 -28.03 18.84 12.03
CA PRO A 295 -27.70 18.98 13.44
C PRO A 295 -26.42 18.23 13.84
N TYR A 296 -25.88 17.35 12.98
CA TYR A 296 -24.66 16.58 13.26
C TYR A 296 -23.53 16.93 12.29
N VAL A 297 -22.31 17.08 12.82
CA VAL A 297 -21.12 17.43 12.03
C VAL A 297 -19.87 16.69 12.53
N SER A 298 -18.99 16.35 11.59
CA SER A 298 -17.71 15.70 11.88
C SER A 298 -16.73 16.62 12.62
N HIS A 299 -16.79 17.92 12.36
CA HIS A 299 -15.92 18.93 12.96
C HIS A 299 -16.76 20.11 13.44
N ALA A 300 -16.65 20.46 14.73
CA ALA A 300 -17.25 21.67 15.29
C ALA A 300 -16.53 22.95 14.79
N PRO A 301 -17.14 24.14 14.93
CA PRO A 301 -16.55 25.39 14.45
C PRO A 301 -15.30 25.77 15.28
N PRO A 302 -14.13 25.95 14.63
CA PRO A 302 -12.87 26.27 15.32
C PRO A 302 -12.82 27.55 16.17
N ASP A 303 -13.77 28.47 16.00
CA ASP A 303 -13.83 29.69 16.82
C ASP A 303 -14.60 29.50 18.14
N GLN A 304 -15.16 28.31 18.37
CA GLN A 304 -15.74 27.91 19.65
C GLN A 304 -14.62 27.59 20.66
N ARG A 305 -14.75 28.07 21.90
CA ARG A 305 -13.65 28.07 22.90
C ARG A 305 -13.08 26.71 23.25
N ASP A 306 -13.90 25.67 23.20
CA ASP A 306 -13.57 24.28 23.52
C ASP A 306 -13.27 23.43 22.28
N VAL A 307 -13.14 24.08 21.10
CA VAL A 307 -12.86 23.43 19.83
C VAL A 307 -11.53 23.97 19.29
N GLY A 308 -10.69 23.08 18.75
CA GLY A 308 -9.43 23.46 18.12
C GLY A 308 -9.55 23.68 16.61
N PRO A 309 -8.50 24.25 15.98
CA PRO A 309 -8.44 24.39 14.53
C PRO A 309 -8.45 23.04 13.81
N LEU A 310 -8.91 23.06 12.56
CA LEU A 310 -8.85 21.90 11.66
C LEU A 310 -7.39 21.52 11.37
N LEU A 311 -7.13 20.24 11.10
CA LEU A 311 -5.77 19.74 10.86
C LEU A 311 -5.13 20.34 9.59
N SER A 312 -5.85 20.32 8.48
CA SER A 312 -5.37 20.80 7.18
C SER A 312 -5.87 22.23 6.89
N LEU A 313 -5.29 22.87 5.88
CA LEU A 313 -5.89 24.06 5.25
C LEU A 313 -7.06 23.70 4.34
N ARG A 314 -7.09 22.45 3.84
CA ARG A 314 -8.12 21.89 2.97
C ARG A 314 -8.66 20.63 3.60
N ASN A 315 -9.83 20.72 4.21
CA ASN A 315 -10.42 19.61 4.96
C ASN A 315 -11.61 19.01 4.22
N VAL A 316 -11.90 17.76 4.54
CA VAL A 316 -13.18 17.13 4.18
C VAL A 316 -14.06 17.16 5.43
N VAL A 317 -15.27 17.70 5.31
CA VAL A 317 -16.22 17.80 6.42
C VAL A 317 -17.54 17.18 6.00
N VAL A 318 -18.06 16.29 6.85
CA VAL A 318 -19.40 15.71 6.68
C VAL A 318 -20.36 16.36 7.66
N LEU A 319 -21.50 16.81 7.13
CA LEU A 319 -22.69 17.26 7.84
C LEU A 319 -23.81 16.24 7.60
N SER A 320 -24.63 15.95 8.60
CA SER A 320 -25.65 14.91 8.52
C SER A 320 -26.89 15.27 9.32
N ARG A 321 -28.03 14.80 8.82
CA ARG A 321 -29.29 14.77 9.55
C ARG A 321 -29.30 13.76 10.70
N TRP A 322 -28.49 12.71 10.59
CA TRP A 322 -28.41 11.60 11.55
C TRP A 322 -27.07 11.57 12.25
N SER A 323 -27.06 11.06 13.49
CA SER A 323 -25.84 10.85 14.26
C SER A 323 -24.96 9.76 13.64
N PHE A 324 -23.65 9.92 13.80
CA PHE A 324 -22.66 9.00 13.26
C PHE A 324 -21.41 8.90 14.14
N ASP A 325 -20.63 7.86 13.93
CA ASP A 325 -19.23 7.79 14.32
C ASP A 325 -18.38 8.02 13.07
N TRP A 326 -17.16 8.52 13.22
CA TRP A 326 -16.27 8.67 12.06
C TRP A 326 -14.82 8.46 12.42
N GLU A 327 -14.03 8.17 11.39
CA GLU A 327 -12.58 7.99 11.47
C GLU A 327 -11.91 8.67 10.28
N MET A 328 -10.66 9.08 10.46
CA MET A 328 -9.82 9.60 9.37
C MET A 328 -8.91 8.49 8.84
N VAL A 329 -9.13 8.07 7.59
CA VAL A 329 -8.21 7.18 6.87
C VAL A 329 -7.06 8.04 6.33
N THR A 330 -5.89 7.91 6.95
CA THR A 330 -4.70 8.68 6.57
C THR A 330 -4.05 8.17 5.29
N PHE A 331 -3.58 9.08 4.44
CA PHE A 331 -2.79 8.76 3.25
C PHE A 331 -1.30 9.06 3.47
N GLU A 332 -0.44 8.64 2.54
CA GLU A 332 1.03 8.83 2.60
C GLU A 332 1.46 10.30 2.84
N ARG A 333 0.65 11.27 2.37
CA ARG A 333 0.86 12.69 2.64
C ARG A 333 0.16 13.10 3.94
N ARG A 334 0.93 13.64 4.90
CA ARG A 334 0.52 13.97 6.28
C ARG A 334 -0.75 14.82 6.47
N HIS A 335 -1.28 15.44 5.42
CA HIS A 335 -2.45 16.34 5.46
C HIS A 335 -3.58 15.93 4.50
N LYS A 336 -3.49 14.75 3.87
CA LYS A 336 -4.52 14.20 2.99
C LYS A 336 -5.06 12.92 3.62
N GLY A 337 -6.38 12.77 3.61
CA GLY A 337 -7.08 11.61 4.15
C GLY A 337 -8.52 11.56 3.66
N ALA A 338 -9.21 10.46 3.98
CA ALA A 338 -10.63 10.29 3.73
C ALA A 338 -11.39 10.23 5.07
N VAL A 339 -12.49 10.98 5.16
CA VAL A 339 -13.40 10.93 6.31
C VAL A 339 -14.36 9.77 6.09
N VAL A 340 -14.27 8.73 6.90
CA VAL A 340 -15.17 7.57 6.83
C VAL A 340 -16.18 7.65 7.96
N VAL A 341 -17.44 7.86 7.58
CA VAL A 341 -18.58 8.01 8.47
C VAL A 341 -19.35 6.70 8.55
N LYS A 342 -19.60 6.23 9.77
CA LYS A 342 -20.45 5.09 10.10
C LYS A 342 -21.72 5.60 10.75
N MET A 343 -22.83 5.50 10.03
CA MET A 343 -24.13 5.95 10.53
C MET A 343 -24.60 5.09 11.71
N LYS A 344 -25.04 5.72 12.80
CA LYS A 344 -25.50 4.99 14.00
C LYS A 344 -26.92 4.44 13.81
N SER A 345 -27.77 5.23 13.20
CA SER A 345 -29.21 4.97 13.10
C SER A 345 -29.69 4.61 11.69
N VAL A 346 -28.81 4.61 10.69
CA VAL A 346 -29.14 4.29 9.28
C VAL A 346 -28.31 3.10 8.83
N GLY A 347 -28.95 1.98 8.51
CA GLY A 347 -28.30 0.75 8.08
C GLY A 347 -29.30 -0.36 7.69
N LYS A 348 -28.79 -1.47 7.16
CA LYS A 348 -29.58 -2.64 6.75
C LYS A 348 -29.59 -3.70 7.86
N LEU A 349 -30.65 -4.48 7.94
CA LEU A 349 -30.70 -5.67 8.79
C LEU A 349 -30.30 -6.89 7.95
N ALA A 350 -29.26 -7.61 8.38
CA ALA A 350 -28.88 -8.86 7.75
C ALA A 350 -29.95 -9.95 8.01
N GLN A 351 -29.96 -11.02 7.21
CA GLN A 351 -30.84 -12.18 7.42
C GLN A 351 -30.64 -12.83 8.80
N SER A 352 -29.46 -12.68 9.40
CA SER A 352 -29.12 -13.11 10.76
C SER A 352 -29.72 -12.23 11.87
N GLY A 353 -30.35 -11.11 11.53
CA GLY A 353 -30.88 -10.12 12.47
C GLY A 353 -29.87 -9.07 12.94
N SER A 354 -28.61 -9.12 12.51
CA SER A 354 -27.59 -8.12 12.86
C SER A 354 -27.74 -6.83 12.05
N PHE A 355 -27.66 -5.68 12.71
CA PHE A 355 -27.67 -4.36 12.06
C PHE A 355 -26.31 -4.04 11.42
N GLN A 356 -26.33 -3.67 10.15
CA GLN A 356 -25.17 -3.28 9.35
C GLN A 356 -25.32 -1.82 8.93
N PRO A 357 -24.51 -0.91 9.50
CA PRO A 357 -24.65 0.54 9.27
C PRO A 357 -24.33 0.92 7.82
N LEU A 358 -24.92 2.01 7.34
CA LEU A 358 -24.47 2.70 6.13
C LEU A 358 -23.13 3.38 6.40
N VAL A 359 -22.14 3.07 5.55
CA VAL A 359 -20.81 3.68 5.63
C VAL A 359 -20.65 4.68 4.47
N ILE A 360 -20.19 5.89 4.77
CA ILE A 360 -20.01 6.97 3.78
C ILE A 360 -18.57 7.48 3.87
N ALA A 361 -17.81 7.35 2.79
CA ALA A 361 -16.47 7.88 2.67
C ALA A 361 -16.48 9.22 1.90
N GLY A 362 -16.14 10.30 2.60
CA GLY A 362 -15.87 11.61 2.01
C GLY A 362 -14.42 11.72 1.56
N ILE A 363 -14.17 12.07 0.29
CA ILE A 363 -12.80 12.13 -0.25
C ILE A 363 -12.47 13.45 -0.93
N HIS A 364 -11.17 13.77 -0.93
CA HIS A 364 -10.57 14.80 -1.77
C HIS A 364 -9.15 14.36 -2.17
N LEU A 365 -9.04 13.67 -3.31
CA LEU A 365 -7.79 13.05 -3.74
C LEU A 365 -6.74 14.08 -4.21
N THR A 366 -5.56 13.60 -4.60
CA THR A 366 -4.47 14.49 -5.06
C THR A 366 -4.78 15.10 -6.42
N CYS A 367 -4.78 16.43 -6.50
CA CYS A 367 -4.99 17.16 -7.75
C CYS A 367 -3.78 17.06 -8.71
N GLY A 368 -4.04 17.41 -9.97
CA GLY A 368 -3.03 17.52 -11.01
C GLY A 368 -2.86 16.26 -11.86
N LEU A 369 -2.43 16.49 -13.10
CA LEU A 369 -2.20 15.49 -14.14
C LEU A 369 -0.69 15.37 -14.38
N THR A 370 0.03 14.84 -13.38
CA THR A 370 1.46 14.50 -13.47
C THR A 370 1.63 13.04 -13.05
N ASP A 371 2.74 12.40 -13.45
CA ASP A 371 3.04 11.01 -13.10
C ASP A 371 2.98 10.77 -11.58
N GLY A 372 3.57 11.68 -10.79
CA GLY A 372 3.53 11.63 -9.34
C GLY A 372 2.13 11.84 -8.75
N SER A 373 1.33 12.79 -9.28
CA SER A 373 -0.04 13.04 -8.82
C SER A 373 -0.98 11.88 -9.12
N VAL A 374 -0.86 11.26 -10.30
CA VAL A 374 -1.70 10.11 -10.70
C VAL A 374 -1.32 8.86 -9.90
N ALA A 375 -0.03 8.60 -9.68
CA ALA A 375 0.41 7.53 -8.80
C ALA A 375 -0.11 7.71 -7.36
N ALA A 376 -0.04 8.94 -6.82
CA ALA A 376 -0.56 9.26 -5.50
C ALA A 376 -2.08 9.01 -5.42
N LYS A 377 -2.87 9.44 -6.41
CA LYS A 377 -4.32 9.15 -6.47
C LYS A 377 -4.61 7.65 -6.41
N LYS A 378 -3.85 6.84 -7.16
CA LYS A 378 -4.00 5.38 -7.17
C LYS A 378 -3.68 4.75 -5.82
N SER A 379 -2.60 5.18 -5.17
CA SER A 379 -2.29 4.73 -3.80
C SER A 379 -3.40 5.12 -2.83
N GLN A 380 -3.87 6.37 -2.86
CA GLN A 380 -4.93 6.88 -1.99
C GLN A 380 -6.24 6.10 -2.14
N LEU A 381 -6.70 5.90 -3.37
CA LEU A 381 -7.92 5.15 -3.65
C LEU A 381 -7.79 3.69 -3.22
N ARG A 382 -6.63 3.05 -3.46
CA ARG A 382 -6.36 1.68 -3.00
C ARG A 382 -6.38 1.56 -1.49
N SER A 383 -5.75 2.49 -0.76
CA SER A 383 -5.75 2.52 0.70
C SER A 383 -7.17 2.64 1.26
N LEU A 384 -8.00 3.51 0.67
CA LEU A 384 -9.41 3.61 1.04
C LEU A 384 -10.17 2.31 0.73
N MET A 385 -9.97 1.71 -0.45
CA MET A 385 -10.68 0.48 -0.82
C MET A 385 -10.31 -0.70 0.09
N ASN A 386 -9.03 -0.81 0.45
CA ASN A 386 -8.55 -1.81 1.40
C ASN A 386 -9.16 -1.60 2.78
N HIS A 387 -9.24 -0.35 3.25
CA HIS A 387 -9.87 -0.02 4.54
C HIS A 387 -11.36 -0.38 4.56
N LEU A 388 -12.12 0.06 3.55
CA LEU A 388 -13.55 -0.23 3.46
C LEU A 388 -13.79 -1.74 3.35
N SER A 389 -13.04 -2.44 2.50
CA SER A 389 -13.19 -3.89 2.30
C SER A 389 -12.73 -4.73 3.48
N GLY A 390 -11.71 -4.27 4.22
CA GLY A 390 -11.23 -4.98 5.41
C GLY A 390 -12.15 -4.81 6.62
N ASN A 391 -12.67 -3.60 6.83
CA ASN A 391 -13.38 -3.26 8.07
C ASN A 391 -14.90 -3.25 7.94
N TYR A 392 -15.43 -3.10 6.73
CA TYR A 392 -16.86 -2.89 6.50
C TYR A 392 -17.44 -3.79 5.40
N ALA A 393 -16.79 -4.93 5.07
CA ALA A 393 -17.14 -5.82 3.96
C ALA A 393 -18.64 -6.06 3.74
N ASP A 394 -19.39 -6.28 4.82
CA ASP A 394 -20.81 -6.62 4.77
C ASP A 394 -21.76 -5.40 4.80
N CYS A 395 -21.23 -4.20 5.06
CA CYS A 395 -21.99 -2.95 5.11
C CYS A 395 -22.21 -2.37 3.70
N PRO A 396 -23.32 -1.67 3.44
CA PRO A 396 -23.46 -0.86 2.24
C PRO A 396 -22.55 0.38 2.32
N TRP A 397 -21.85 0.72 1.24
CA TRP A 397 -20.93 1.86 1.20
C TRP A 397 -21.33 2.90 0.16
N ILE A 398 -21.06 4.16 0.48
CA ILE A 398 -21.08 5.29 -0.47
C ILE A 398 -19.73 5.98 -0.42
N ILE A 399 -19.17 6.31 -1.58
CA ILE A 399 -17.97 7.15 -1.70
C ILE A 399 -18.39 8.41 -2.44
N ALA A 400 -18.23 9.56 -1.79
CA ALA A 400 -18.63 10.85 -2.33
C ALA A 400 -17.50 11.85 -2.18
N GLY A 401 -17.23 12.63 -3.21
CA GLY A 401 -16.20 13.65 -3.16
C GLY A 401 -15.50 13.92 -4.47
N ASP A 402 -14.44 14.69 -4.35
CA ASP A 402 -13.58 15.07 -5.46
C ASP A 402 -12.47 14.03 -5.65
N PHE A 403 -12.63 13.21 -6.69
CA PHE A 403 -11.69 12.18 -7.10
C PHE A 403 -10.47 12.77 -7.83
N ASN A 404 -10.52 14.01 -8.32
CA ASN A 404 -9.44 14.65 -9.07
C ASN A 404 -8.92 13.80 -10.25
N VAL A 405 -9.77 12.97 -10.84
CA VAL A 405 -9.44 12.11 -11.99
C VAL A 405 -9.74 12.87 -13.27
N THR A 406 -8.72 13.11 -14.09
CA THR A 406 -8.91 13.71 -15.42
C THR A 406 -9.69 12.75 -16.29
N THR A 407 -10.83 13.20 -16.82
CA THR A 407 -11.75 12.36 -17.59
C THR A 407 -11.79 12.71 -19.08
N SER A 408 -11.51 13.97 -19.48
CA SER A 408 -11.49 14.36 -20.89
C SER A 408 -10.38 13.63 -21.65
N THR A 409 -10.76 12.87 -22.67
CA THR A 409 -9.80 12.20 -23.57
C THR A 409 -8.89 13.21 -24.27
N ARG A 410 -9.41 14.36 -24.71
CA ARG A 410 -8.61 15.41 -25.35
C ARG A 410 -7.58 16.03 -24.40
N THR A 411 -7.95 16.32 -23.15
CA THR A 411 -6.98 16.82 -22.16
C THR A 411 -5.87 15.82 -21.88
N ILE A 412 -6.20 14.52 -21.81
CA ILE A 412 -5.19 13.46 -21.64
C ILE A 412 -4.28 13.39 -22.87
N GLU A 413 -4.84 13.42 -24.08
CA GLU A 413 -4.07 13.43 -25.33
C GLU A 413 -3.14 14.63 -25.44
N ASP A 414 -3.61 15.83 -25.11
CA ASP A 414 -2.82 17.04 -25.17
C ASP A 414 -1.72 17.06 -24.08
N ALA A 415 -1.99 16.51 -22.90
CA ALA A 415 -0.97 16.29 -21.87
C ALA A 415 0.12 15.30 -22.34
N VAL A 416 -0.23 14.26 -23.11
CA VAL A 416 0.75 13.34 -23.73
C VAL A 416 1.54 14.05 -24.82
N LYS A 417 0.88 14.81 -25.70
CA LYS A 417 1.55 15.57 -26.79
C LYS A 417 2.56 16.59 -26.25
N THR A 418 2.23 17.25 -25.15
CA THR A 418 3.09 18.23 -24.48
C THR A 418 4.14 17.61 -23.57
N GLN A 419 4.23 16.27 -23.49
CA GLN A 419 5.11 15.52 -22.60
C GLN A 419 4.91 15.82 -21.10
N SER A 420 3.73 16.33 -20.73
CA SER A 420 3.35 16.60 -19.34
C SER A 420 3.03 15.32 -18.56
N VAL A 421 2.69 14.23 -19.26
CA VAL A 421 2.46 12.89 -18.70
C VAL A 421 3.03 11.79 -19.57
N SER A 422 3.47 10.68 -18.94
CA SER A 422 3.96 9.50 -19.64
C SER A 422 2.85 8.54 -20.11
N ALA A 423 3.17 7.63 -21.04
CA ALA A 423 2.26 6.55 -21.44
C ALA A 423 1.85 5.64 -20.26
N GLN A 424 2.71 5.52 -19.25
CA GLN A 424 2.41 4.81 -18.00
C GLN A 424 1.34 5.53 -17.18
N THR A 425 1.34 6.85 -17.18
CA THR A 425 0.33 7.67 -16.48
C THR A 425 -1.05 7.54 -17.10
N VAL A 426 -1.14 7.50 -18.44
CA VAL A 426 -2.41 7.23 -19.15
C VAL A 426 -2.97 5.85 -18.76
N ARG A 427 -2.11 4.81 -18.78
CA ARG A 427 -2.51 3.46 -18.31
C ARG A 427 -2.96 3.47 -16.84
N THR A 428 -2.30 4.28 -16.01
CA THR A 428 -2.63 4.38 -14.58
C THR A 428 -3.99 5.05 -14.37
N LEU A 429 -4.32 6.08 -15.15
CA LEU A 429 -5.66 6.70 -15.16
C LEU A 429 -6.75 5.70 -15.57
N SER A 430 -6.55 4.95 -16.67
CA SER A 430 -7.49 3.89 -17.06
C SER A 430 -7.63 2.81 -15.99
N GLY A 431 -6.52 2.49 -15.31
CA GLY A 431 -6.52 1.54 -14.19
C GLY A 431 -7.28 2.03 -12.94
N LEU A 432 -7.45 3.34 -12.75
CA LEU A 432 -8.30 3.88 -11.67
C LEU A 432 -9.77 3.59 -11.93
N GLU A 433 -10.24 3.84 -13.15
CA GLU A 433 -11.63 3.54 -13.56
C GLU A 433 -11.90 2.02 -13.54
N GLN A 434 -10.92 1.21 -13.95
CA GLN A 434 -11.00 -0.24 -13.82
C GLN A 434 -11.12 -0.67 -12.34
N LEU A 435 -10.31 -0.10 -11.45
CA LEU A 435 -10.37 -0.41 -10.01
C LEU A 435 -11.75 -0.09 -9.41
N LEU A 436 -12.34 1.05 -9.78
CA LEU A 436 -13.68 1.44 -9.32
C LEU A 436 -14.75 0.48 -9.83
N SER A 437 -14.72 0.14 -11.13
CA SER A 437 -15.70 -0.76 -11.75
C SER A 437 -15.58 -2.20 -11.25
N GLU A 438 -14.36 -2.75 -11.11
CA GLU A 438 -14.13 -4.11 -10.57
C GLU A 438 -14.53 -4.23 -9.09
N SER A 439 -14.60 -3.12 -8.36
CA SER A 439 -15.01 -3.10 -6.95
C SER A 439 -16.52 -3.22 -6.74
N GLY A 440 -17.31 -3.29 -7.82
CA GLY A 440 -18.78 -3.34 -7.79
C GLY A 440 -19.41 -2.01 -7.36
N LEU A 441 -18.73 -0.88 -7.62
CA LEU A 441 -19.24 0.45 -7.34
C LEU A 441 -20.04 0.97 -8.53
N LEU A 442 -21.29 1.36 -8.27
CA LEU A 442 -22.17 2.00 -9.24
C LEU A 442 -22.03 3.52 -9.17
N ASP A 443 -21.83 4.16 -10.31
CA ASP A 443 -21.77 5.62 -10.42
C ASP A 443 -23.17 6.21 -10.59
N ALA A 444 -23.58 7.05 -9.64
CA ALA A 444 -24.92 7.65 -9.62
C ALA A 444 -25.26 8.45 -10.89
N TRP A 445 -24.28 9.15 -11.48
CA TRP A 445 -24.48 9.87 -12.74
C TRP A 445 -24.73 8.89 -13.88
N ALA A 446 -23.88 7.86 -14.02
CA ALA A 446 -23.99 6.89 -15.11
C ALA A 446 -25.32 6.13 -15.07
N VAL A 447 -25.75 5.73 -13.87
CA VAL A 447 -27.05 5.05 -13.66
C VAL A 447 -28.21 5.95 -14.06
N ALA A 448 -28.26 7.19 -13.57
CA ALA A 448 -29.36 8.12 -13.86
C ALA A 448 -29.50 8.43 -15.37
N HIS A 449 -28.38 8.54 -16.09
CA HIS A 449 -28.38 8.81 -17.54
C HIS A 449 -28.73 7.57 -18.38
N SER A 450 -28.45 6.35 -17.89
CA SER A 450 -28.87 5.12 -18.57
C SER A 450 -30.39 4.86 -18.50
N HIS A 451 -31.06 5.36 -17.45
CA HIS A 451 -32.52 5.21 -17.27
C HIS A 451 -33.36 6.23 -18.06
N HIS A 452 -32.77 7.37 -18.43
CA HIS A 452 -33.40 8.38 -19.28
C HIS A 452 -32.93 8.17 -20.72
N GLY A 453 -33.51 7.21 -21.43
CA GLY A 453 -33.20 7.00 -22.85
C GLY A 453 -33.38 8.29 -23.65
N HIS A 454 -32.34 8.71 -24.37
CA HIS A 454 -32.27 9.85 -25.33
C HIS A 454 -33.50 10.77 -25.34
N GLY A 455 -33.74 11.47 -24.23
CA GLY A 455 -35.00 12.18 -23.98
C GLY A 455 -34.84 13.52 -23.26
N GLY A 456 -33.61 14.03 -23.18
CA GLY A 456 -33.32 15.42 -22.85
C GLY A 456 -32.82 16.13 -24.10
N THR A 457 -33.19 17.39 -24.29
CA THR A 457 -32.78 18.24 -25.42
C THR A 457 -31.28 18.52 -25.38
N ASP A 458 -30.47 17.54 -25.77
CA ASP A 458 -29.05 17.74 -26.03
C ASP A 458 -28.96 18.37 -27.42
N VAL A 459 -28.69 19.68 -27.43
CA VAL A 459 -28.03 20.30 -28.57
C VAL A 459 -26.75 19.49 -28.75
N GLU A 460 -26.63 18.77 -29.86
CA GLU A 460 -25.40 18.09 -30.26
C GLU A 460 -24.32 19.15 -30.47
N ASP A 461 -23.64 19.56 -29.39
CA ASP A 461 -22.43 20.37 -29.46
C ASP A 461 -21.33 19.46 -30.03
N GLU A 462 -21.02 19.62 -31.32
CA GLU A 462 -20.01 18.83 -32.06
C GLU A 462 -18.59 18.87 -31.41
N ASP A 463 -18.37 19.72 -30.41
CA ASP A 463 -17.06 19.91 -29.75
C ASP A 463 -16.89 19.19 -28.38
N ILE A 464 -17.89 18.46 -27.87
CA ILE A 464 -17.77 17.71 -26.60
C ILE A 464 -17.00 16.40 -26.82
N ALA A 465 -15.87 16.22 -26.13
CA ALA A 465 -15.08 14.99 -26.18
C ALA A 465 -15.60 13.90 -25.22
N GLU A 466 -15.15 12.66 -25.41
CA GLU A 466 -15.44 11.57 -24.47
C GLU A 466 -14.87 11.88 -23.08
N GLY A 467 -15.69 11.67 -22.05
CA GLY A 467 -15.33 11.92 -20.65
C GLY A 467 -15.52 13.36 -20.18
N GLU A 468 -16.06 14.25 -21.02
CA GLU A 468 -16.45 15.62 -20.66
C GLU A 468 -17.91 15.69 -20.18
N GLN A 469 -18.70 14.64 -20.39
CA GLN A 469 -20.10 14.56 -20.00
C GLN A 469 -20.22 14.53 -18.46
N GLY A 470 -21.11 15.35 -17.91
CA GLY A 470 -21.29 15.46 -16.46
C GLY A 470 -20.11 16.12 -15.73
N ALA A 471 -19.29 16.90 -16.43
CA ALA A 471 -18.15 17.62 -15.87
C ALA A 471 -18.56 18.55 -14.73
N THR A 472 -17.94 18.37 -13.56
CA THR A 472 -18.15 19.22 -12.40
C THR A 472 -17.18 20.39 -12.38
N PHE A 473 -16.04 20.27 -13.05
CA PHE A 473 -15.08 21.36 -13.26
C PHE A 473 -15.11 21.78 -14.73
N ASP A 474 -15.66 22.96 -15.03
CA ASP A 474 -15.81 23.45 -16.41
C ASP A 474 -15.23 24.87 -16.56
N PRO A 475 -13.95 24.99 -16.99
CA PRO A 475 -13.30 26.27 -17.25
C PRO A 475 -13.96 27.12 -18.34
N GLY A 476 -14.78 26.53 -19.22
CA GLY A 476 -15.47 27.25 -20.28
C GLY A 476 -16.72 27.98 -19.78
N LYS A 477 -17.31 27.52 -18.67
CA LYS A 477 -18.55 28.06 -18.10
C LYS A 477 -18.40 28.59 -16.67
N ASN A 478 -17.29 28.30 -16.00
CA ASN A 478 -17.00 28.74 -14.64
C ASN A 478 -15.73 29.62 -14.61
N PRO A 479 -15.84 30.93 -14.29
CA PRO A 479 -14.71 31.84 -14.26
C PRO A 479 -13.68 31.50 -13.17
N LEU A 480 -14.09 30.91 -12.03
CA LEU A 480 -13.16 30.48 -10.98
C LEU A 480 -12.33 29.27 -11.44
N ALA A 481 -12.96 28.32 -12.14
CA ALA A 481 -12.24 27.21 -12.77
C ALA A 481 -11.27 27.71 -13.86
N ALA A 482 -11.66 28.71 -14.64
CA ALA A 482 -10.82 29.30 -15.68
C ALA A 482 -9.55 29.96 -15.11
N GLU A 483 -9.65 30.64 -13.97
CA GLU A 483 -8.51 31.25 -13.28
C GLU A 483 -7.49 30.21 -12.82
N ILE A 484 -7.95 29.07 -12.32
CA ILE A 484 -7.10 27.97 -11.83
C ILE A 484 -6.30 27.32 -12.97
N VAL A 485 -6.90 27.19 -14.16
CA VAL A 485 -6.24 26.58 -15.34
C VAL A 485 -5.16 27.52 -15.93
N GLY A 486 -5.34 28.84 -15.80
CA GLY A 486 -4.43 29.84 -16.37
C GLY A 486 -4.35 29.75 -17.90
N HIS A 487 -3.26 30.24 -18.51
CA HIS A 487 -3.10 30.31 -19.97
C HIS A 487 -2.45 29.07 -20.63
N GLY A 488 -2.11 28.02 -19.86
CA GLY A 488 -1.17 26.96 -20.30
C GLY A 488 -1.75 25.55 -20.49
N LEU A 489 -2.96 25.27 -20.00
CA LEU A 489 -3.64 23.97 -20.11
C LEU A 489 -4.93 24.12 -20.94
N THR A 490 -5.43 23.01 -21.49
CA THR A 490 -6.68 23.01 -22.24
C THR A 490 -7.84 23.44 -21.34
N HIS A 491 -8.58 24.51 -21.67
CA HIS A 491 -9.82 24.95 -20.99
C HIS A 491 -10.99 23.99 -21.29
N ARG A 492 -10.80 22.70 -21.02
CA ARG A 492 -11.75 21.61 -21.32
C ARG A 492 -12.44 21.14 -20.03
N PRO A 493 -13.74 20.78 -20.09
CA PRO A 493 -14.47 20.29 -18.93
C PRO A 493 -13.92 18.96 -18.37
N GLN A 494 -14.03 18.74 -17.05
CA GLN A 494 -13.58 17.54 -16.34
C GLN A 494 -14.57 17.09 -15.27
N ARG A 495 -14.75 15.77 -15.13
CA ARG A 495 -15.64 15.18 -14.13
C ARG A 495 -14.83 14.70 -12.92
N TYR A 496 -14.68 15.60 -11.95
CA TYR A 496 -13.90 15.35 -10.75
C TYR A 496 -14.73 14.85 -9.56
N ASP A 497 -15.97 15.31 -9.41
CA ASP A 497 -16.84 14.90 -8.30
C ASP A 497 -17.74 13.74 -8.70
N ARG A 498 -17.77 12.71 -7.85
CA ARG A 498 -18.59 11.51 -8.08
C ARG A 498 -19.25 11.05 -6.79
N ILE A 499 -20.38 10.36 -6.94
CA ILE A 499 -21.06 9.63 -5.88
C ILE A 499 -21.14 8.17 -6.35
N LEU A 500 -20.39 7.29 -5.70
CA LEU A 500 -20.27 5.88 -6.02
C LEU A 500 -20.90 5.03 -4.91
N LEU A 501 -21.65 4.00 -5.26
CA LEU A 501 -22.42 3.19 -4.31
C LEU A 501 -22.11 1.71 -4.46
N LYS A 502 -22.03 1.00 -3.34
CA LYS A 502 -21.86 -0.46 -3.30
C LYS A 502 -22.89 -1.07 -2.36
N GLY A 503 -23.57 -2.11 -2.85
CA GLY A 503 -24.59 -2.85 -2.11
C GLY A 503 -25.88 -3.01 -2.91
N GLU A 504 -25.79 -3.67 -4.08
CA GLU A 504 -26.88 -3.80 -5.08
C GLU A 504 -28.19 -4.37 -4.50
N ASP A 505 -28.13 -5.17 -3.44
CA ASP A 505 -29.32 -5.70 -2.77
C ASP A 505 -30.04 -4.69 -1.86
N ALA A 506 -29.39 -3.56 -1.52
CA ALA A 506 -29.85 -2.63 -0.49
C ALA A 506 -29.96 -1.16 -0.94
N LEU A 507 -29.16 -0.71 -1.90
CA LEU A 507 -29.11 0.68 -2.36
C LEU A 507 -29.36 0.76 -3.88
N GLU A 508 -30.33 1.57 -4.28
CA GLU A 508 -30.67 1.83 -5.68
C GLU A 508 -30.62 3.33 -5.97
N ILE A 509 -30.03 3.74 -7.10
CA ILE A 509 -30.02 5.15 -7.51
C ILE A 509 -31.35 5.51 -8.14
N ALA A 510 -32.05 6.47 -7.53
CA ALA A 510 -33.33 6.95 -8.02
C ALA A 510 -33.21 8.21 -8.87
N ASN A 511 -32.31 9.11 -8.52
CA ASN A 511 -32.10 10.35 -9.27
C ASN A 511 -30.69 10.91 -9.04
N PHE A 512 -30.20 11.71 -10.00
CA PHE A 512 -28.96 12.46 -9.91
C PHE A 512 -29.15 13.85 -10.52
N ASN A 513 -28.59 14.88 -9.89
CA ASN A 513 -28.51 16.22 -10.49
C ASN A 513 -27.25 16.97 -10.04
N MET A 514 -26.92 18.02 -10.78
CA MET A 514 -25.88 18.98 -10.43
C MET A 514 -26.51 20.27 -9.86
N PHE A 515 -25.70 21.06 -9.14
CA PHE A 515 -26.11 22.35 -8.57
C PHE A 515 -24.93 23.33 -8.45
N GLY A 516 -25.22 24.57 -8.05
CA GLY A 516 -24.19 25.61 -7.85
C GLY A 516 -23.84 26.42 -9.09
N TYR A 517 -24.64 26.30 -10.16
CA TYR A 517 -24.57 27.19 -11.31
C TYR A 517 -24.81 28.65 -10.89
N PRO A 518 -24.12 29.62 -11.50
CA PRO A 518 -24.28 31.03 -11.16
C PRO A 518 -25.71 31.48 -11.45
N ASP A 519 -26.26 32.32 -10.56
CA ASP A 519 -27.52 33.00 -10.82
C ASP A 519 -27.35 33.89 -12.07
N PRO A 520 -28.29 33.85 -13.04
CA PRO A 520 -28.28 34.73 -14.20
C PRO A 520 -28.09 36.22 -13.87
N GLU A 521 -28.52 36.67 -12.68
CA GLU A 521 -28.41 38.06 -12.22
C GLU A 521 -27.06 38.38 -11.53
N GLU A 522 -26.49 37.44 -10.76
CA GLU A 522 -25.26 37.69 -9.98
C GLU A 522 -23.96 37.43 -10.77
N GLN A 523 -23.99 36.54 -11.78
CA GLN A 523 -22.84 36.10 -12.61
C GLN A 523 -21.57 35.64 -11.86
N ARG A 524 -21.61 35.54 -10.52
CA ARG A 524 -20.51 35.09 -9.67
C ARG A 524 -20.71 33.63 -9.26
N CYS A 525 -19.65 32.84 -9.34
CA CYS A 525 -19.67 31.44 -8.92
C CYS A 525 -19.26 31.32 -7.45
N GLY A 526 -19.90 30.41 -6.71
CA GLY A 526 -19.54 30.10 -5.33
C GLY A 526 -18.28 29.22 -5.22
N SER A 527 -18.04 28.38 -6.22
CA SER A 527 -16.91 27.43 -6.28
C SER A 527 -16.43 27.29 -7.73
N ASP A 528 -15.22 26.79 -7.92
CA ASP A 528 -14.67 26.34 -9.20
C ASP A 528 -15.26 25.00 -9.67
N HIS A 529 -16.02 24.33 -8.81
CA HIS A 529 -16.77 23.11 -9.13
C HIS A 529 -18.29 23.34 -9.06
N TRP A 530 -19.02 22.55 -9.83
CA TRP A 530 -20.45 22.30 -9.67
C TRP A 530 -20.66 21.16 -8.67
N GLY A 531 -21.61 21.33 -7.75
CA GLY A 531 -21.96 20.29 -6.78
C GLY A 531 -22.77 19.17 -7.42
N VAL A 532 -22.71 17.98 -6.81
CA VAL A 532 -23.44 16.79 -7.27
C VAL A 532 -24.34 16.26 -6.16
N ARG A 533 -25.55 15.83 -6.51
CA ARG A 533 -26.51 15.22 -5.59
C ARG A 533 -27.07 13.93 -6.17
N ALA A 534 -27.15 12.90 -5.32
CA ALA A 534 -27.86 11.66 -5.62
C ALA A 534 -29.02 11.43 -4.64
N THR A 535 -30.15 10.95 -5.16
CA THR A 535 -31.25 10.40 -4.38
C THR A 535 -31.14 8.88 -4.41
N VAL A 536 -31.04 8.27 -3.24
CA VAL A 536 -30.83 6.83 -3.07
C VAL A 536 -32.10 6.22 -2.47
N LYS A 537 -32.66 5.22 -3.14
CA LYS A 537 -33.76 4.39 -2.65
C LYS A 537 -33.21 3.16 -1.95
N ILE A 538 -33.97 2.68 -0.98
CA ILE A 538 -33.60 1.51 -0.20
C ILE A 538 -34.55 0.38 -0.59
N THR A 539 -33.98 -0.64 -1.21
CA THR A 539 -34.72 -1.85 -1.61
C THR A 539 -35.11 -2.61 -0.35
N LYS A 540 -36.42 -2.88 -0.19
CA LYS A 540 -36.87 -3.80 0.85
C LYS A 540 -36.22 -5.15 0.57
N SER A 541 -35.39 -5.65 1.48
CA SER A 541 -35.16 -7.09 1.62
C SER A 541 -36.52 -7.76 1.47
N PRO A 542 -36.69 -8.82 0.65
CA PRO A 542 -38.00 -9.38 0.36
C PRO A 542 -38.65 -9.74 1.71
N ALA A 543 -39.59 -8.90 2.14
CA ALA A 543 -40.46 -9.23 3.23
C ALA A 543 -41.13 -10.52 2.82
N LEU A 544 -41.12 -11.50 3.72
CA LEU A 544 -41.93 -12.72 3.69
C LEU A 544 -43.36 -12.37 3.26
N ALA A 545 -43.60 -12.35 1.96
CA ALA A 545 -44.92 -12.25 1.39
C ALA A 545 -45.46 -13.67 1.43
N ASN A 546 -46.35 -13.90 2.38
CA ASN A 546 -47.22 -15.07 2.54
C ASN A 546 -47.37 -15.89 1.25
N VAL A 547 -46.55 -16.92 1.11
CA VAL A 547 -46.85 -18.05 0.23
C VAL A 547 -47.43 -19.11 1.15
N GLU A 548 -48.70 -19.47 0.93
CA GLU A 548 -49.27 -20.68 1.49
C GLU A 548 -48.41 -21.86 1.03
N ILE A 549 -47.54 -22.34 1.92
CA ILE A 549 -46.76 -23.54 1.69
C ILE A 549 -47.71 -24.71 1.91
N GLU A 550 -48.16 -25.34 0.82
CA GLU A 550 -48.61 -26.72 0.88
C GLU A 550 -47.52 -27.53 1.60
N SER A 551 -47.87 -28.11 2.74
CA SER A 551 -46.94 -28.85 3.59
C SER A 551 -46.46 -30.10 2.86
N ILE A 552 -45.34 -29.98 2.14
CA ILE A 552 -44.58 -31.13 1.68
C ILE A 552 -43.92 -31.72 2.93
N SER A 553 -44.30 -32.95 3.28
CA SER A 553 -43.68 -33.74 4.33
C SER A 553 -42.17 -33.82 4.08
N THR A 554 -41.38 -33.09 4.88
CA THR A 554 -39.92 -33.17 4.84
C THR A 554 -39.47 -34.54 5.32
N ALA A 555 -38.81 -35.31 4.44
CA ALA A 555 -38.20 -36.57 4.83
C ALA A 555 -37.02 -36.28 5.77
N VAL A 556 -37.15 -36.71 7.03
CA VAL A 556 -36.10 -36.53 8.05
C VAL A 556 -35.01 -37.57 7.80
N PRO A 557 -33.76 -37.17 7.54
CA PRO A 557 -32.68 -38.13 7.40
C PRO A 557 -32.34 -38.78 8.75
N PRO A 558 -31.91 -40.06 8.78
CA PRO A 558 -31.55 -40.74 10.03
C PRO A 558 -30.38 -40.04 10.73
N VAL A 559 -30.39 -40.05 12.07
CA VAL A 559 -29.34 -39.43 12.89
C VAL A 559 -28.04 -40.21 12.75
N GLY A 560 -26.93 -39.52 12.46
CA GLY A 560 -25.61 -40.13 12.25
C GLY A 560 -25.30 -40.44 10.78
N LEU A 561 -25.43 -39.44 9.91
CA LEU A 561 -25.14 -39.58 8.47
C LEU A 561 -23.63 -39.64 8.21
N ASP A 562 -23.19 -40.73 7.61
CA ASP A 562 -21.94 -40.81 6.86
C ASP A 562 -22.22 -40.65 5.34
N ALA A 563 -21.17 -40.52 4.54
CA ALA A 563 -21.31 -40.31 3.09
C ALA A 563 -22.11 -41.44 2.40
N ALA A 564 -21.97 -42.68 2.87
CA ALA A 564 -22.63 -43.85 2.28
C ALA A 564 -24.14 -43.91 2.60
N SER A 565 -24.52 -43.58 3.84
CA SER A 565 -25.90 -43.53 4.30
C SER A 565 -26.66 -42.35 3.71
N LEU A 566 -26.01 -41.19 3.54
CA LEU A 566 -26.56 -40.04 2.82
C LEU A 566 -26.82 -40.39 1.34
N GLN A 567 -25.86 -41.02 0.67
CA GLN A 567 -26.00 -41.42 -0.73
C GLN A 567 -27.14 -42.43 -0.92
N SER A 568 -27.31 -43.37 0.01
CA SER A 568 -28.39 -44.36 0.01
C SER A 568 -29.77 -43.78 0.35
N PHE A 569 -29.83 -42.70 1.12
CA PHE A 569 -31.06 -41.97 1.46
C PHE A 569 -31.54 -41.15 0.26
N VAL A 570 -30.63 -40.42 -0.39
CA VAL A 570 -30.94 -39.60 -1.58
C VAL A 570 -31.31 -40.48 -2.79
N ALA A 571 -30.66 -41.62 -2.97
CA ALA A 571 -31.00 -42.58 -4.03
C ALA A 571 -32.41 -43.17 -3.90
N ARG A 572 -32.93 -43.31 -2.66
CA ARG A 572 -34.28 -43.82 -2.39
C ARG A 572 -35.41 -42.83 -2.66
N HIS A 573 -35.10 -41.54 -2.80
CA HIS A 573 -36.09 -40.46 -2.96
C HIS A 573 -36.05 -39.83 -4.37
N SER A 574 -35.52 -40.55 -5.38
CA SER A 574 -35.56 -40.18 -6.81
C SER A 574 -35.06 -38.77 -7.15
N ALA A 575 -34.11 -38.23 -6.38
CA ALA A 575 -33.56 -36.89 -6.60
C ALA A 575 -32.42 -36.84 -7.64
N TYR A 576 -31.81 -38.00 -7.96
CA TYR A 576 -30.73 -38.09 -8.96
C TYR A 576 -31.26 -38.47 -10.34
N PRO A 577 -30.75 -37.84 -11.41
CA PRO A 577 -31.00 -38.29 -12.77
C PRO A 577 -30.48 -39.71 -13.00
N THR A 578 -31.24 -40.51 -13.75
CA THR A 578 -30.75 -41.81 -14.20
C THR A 578 -29.70 -41.65 -15.31
N THR A 579 -28.98 -42.73 -15.62
CA THR A 579 -28.08 -42.76 -16.78
C THR A 579 -28.85 -42.45 -18.08
N ALA A 580 -30.10 -42.90 -18.19
CA ALA A 580 -30.97 -42.61 -19.33
C ALA A 580 -31.32 -41.11 -19.41
N ASP A 581 -31.63 -40.46 -18.28
CA ASP A 581 -31.91 -39.01 -18.24
C ASP A 581 -30.68 -38.18 -18.64
N THR A 582 -29.50 -38.64 -18.22
CA THR A 582 -28.22 -37.98 -18.53
C THR A 582 -27.89 -38.10 -20.02
N LEU A 583 -28.09 -39.28 -20.61
CA LEU A 583 -27.91 -39.50 -22.04
C LEU A 583 -28.89 -38.65 -22.86
N LYS A 584 -30.18 -38.63 -22.46
CA LYS A 584 -31.20 -37.83 -23.13
C LYS A 584 -30.85 -36.33 -23.16
N ARG A 585 -30.42 -35.75 -22.02
CA ARG A 585 -30.05 -34.32 -21.98
C ARG A 585 -28.77 -34.00 -22.74
N ARG A 586 -27.81 -34.94 -22.81
CA ARG A 586 -26.63 -34.82 -23.69
C ARG A 586 -27.01 -34.82 -25.17
N GLU A 587 -27.89 -35.71 -25.59
CA GLU A 587 -28.41 -35.77 -26.96
C GLU A 587 -29.17 -34.50 -27.34
N VAL A 588 -30.02 -34.01 -26.44
CA VAL A 588 -30.76 -32.75 -26.61
C VAL A 588 -29.82 -31.55 -26.75
N PHE A 589 -28.80 -31.44 -25.89
CA PHE A 589 -27.83 -30.36 -25.96
C PHE A 589 -27.00 -30.42 -27.25
N ALA A 590 -26.55 -31.60 -27.66
CA ALA A 590 -25.81 -31.79 -28.92
C ALA A 590 -26.66 -31.43 -30.16
N LEU A 591 -27.97 -31.72 -30.13
CA LEU A 591 -28.90 -31.33 -31.19
C LEU A 591 -29.06 -29.81 -31.27
N LEU A 592 -29.16 -29.10 -30.13
CA LEU A 592 -29.18 -27.65 -30.09
C LEU A 592 -27.89 -27.06 -30.65
N GLU A 593 -26.73 -27.56 -30.20
CA GLU A 593 -25.42 -27.10 -30.64
C GLU A 593 -25.24 -27.27 -32.16
N THR A 594 -25.56 -28.46 -32.68
CA THR A 594 -25.48 -28.75 -34.12
C THR A 594 -26.40 -27.84 -34.93
N THR A 595 -27.60 -27.54 -34.43
CA THR A 595 -28.58 -26.67 -35.10
C THR A 595 -28.09 -25.21 -35.16
N LEU A 596 -27.46 -24.72 -34.10
CA LEU A 596 -26.95 -23.35 -34.02
C LEU A 596 -25.62 -23.17 -34.77
N GLN A 597 -24.76 -24.19 -34.83
CA GLN A 597 -23.52 -24.18 -35.63
C GLN A 597 -23.77 -24.04 -37.15
N GLN A 598 -24.99 -24.27 -37.62
CA GLN A 598 -25.41 -24.05 -39.02
C GLN A 598 -25.76 -22.58 -39.34
N ILE A 599 -25.57 -21.65 -38.40
CA ILE A 599 -25.80 -20.22 -38.61
C ILE A 599 -24.66 -19.61 -39.47
N SER A 600 -25.01 -19.03 -40.62
CA SER A 600 -24.06 -18.41 -41.56
C SER A 600 -24.60 -17.09 -42.13
N THR A 601 -23.72 -16.13 -42.41
CA THR A 601 -24.02 -14.88 -43.14
C THR A 601 -23.21 -14.81 -44.43
N THR A 602 -23.87 -14.53 -45.57
CA THR A 602 -23.22 -14.27 -46.88
C THR A 602 -22.06 -15.22 -47.24
N GLY A 603 -22.23 -16.53 -46.98
CA GLY A 603 -21.26 -17.57 -47.36
C GLY A 603 -20.16 -17.89 -46.36
N SER A 604 -20.03 -17.13 -45.26
CA SER A 604 -19.04 -17.41 -44.19
C SER A 604 -19.70 -17.94 -42.91
N LYS A 605 -19.09 -18.97 -42.30
CA LYS A 605 -19.51 -19.50 -40.99
C LYS A 605 -19.28 -18.45 -39.91
N ILE A 606 -20.27 -18.26 -39.04
CA ILE A 606 -20.14 -17.37 -37.89
C ILE A 606 -19.49 -18.16 -36.74
N PRO A 607 -18.41 -17.68 -36.11
CA PRO A 607 -17.85 -18.30 -34.92
C PRO A 607 -18.88 -18.22 -33.78
N LEU A 608 -19.28 -19.38 -33.26
CA LEU A 608 -20.37 -19.51 -32.31
C LEU A 608 -20.04 -20.55 -31.23
N VAL A 609 -20.20 -20.17 -29.97
CA VAL A 609 -20.03 -21.04 -28.80
C VAL A 609 -21.39 -21.25 -28.15
N VAL A 610 -21.69 -22.48 -27.75
CA VAL A 610 -22.87 -22.81 -26.95
C VAL A 610 -22.40 -23.52 -25.70
N VAL A 611 -22.67 -22.95 -24.52
CA VAL A 611 -22.24 -23.51 -23.24
C VAL A 611 -23.46 -23.80 -22.38
N PRO A 612 -23.58 -25.00 -21.78
CA PRO A 612 -24.60 -25.25 -20.77
C PRO A 612 -24.20 -24.52 -19.49
N VAL A 613 -25.11 -23.73 -18.95
CA VAL A 613 -24.96 -22.98 -17.70
C VAL A 613 -26.04 -23.43 -16.71
N GLY A 614 -26.17 -22.73 -15.58
CA GLY A 614 -27.18 -23.05 -14.58
C GLY A 614 -26.97 -24.42 -13.94
N SER A 615 -28.07 -25.00 -13.42
CA SER A 615 -28.03 -26.25 -12.66
C SER A 615 -27.47 -27.44 -13.47
N TYR A 616 -27.79 -27.51 -14.76
CA TYR A 616 -27.28 -28.55 -15.66
C TYR A 616 -25.78 -28.39 -15.93
N GLY A 617 -25.32 -27.16 -16.23
CA GLY A 617 -23.89 -26.87 -16.44
C GLY A 617 -23.01 -27.12 -15.22
N LEU A 618 -23.55 -26.91 -14.01
CA LEU A 618 -22.86 -27.15 -12.74
C LEU A 618 -22.92 -28.61 -12.26
N GLY A 619 -23.62 -29.50 -12.98
CA GLY A 619 -23.79 -30.91 -12.59
C GLY A 619 -24.72 -31.13 -11.39
N ALA A 620 -25.51 -30.12 -11.01
CA ALA A 620 -26.39 -30.11 -9.84
C ALA A 620 -27.89 -30.10 -10.26
N TRP A 621 -28.28 -30.95 -11.20
CA TRP A 621 -29.61 -30.96 -11.83
C TRP A 621 -30.42 -32.22 -11.50
N ASN A 622 -31.74 -32.14 -11.68
CA ASN A 622 -32.68 -33.26 -11.55
C ASN A 622 -33.61 -33.37 -12.78
N VAL A 623 -34.50 -34.37 -12.83
CA VAL A 623 -35.34 -34.64 -14.01
C VAL A 623 -36.29 -33.48 -14.35
N GLY A 624 -36.61 -32.60 -13.40
CA GLY A 624 -37.41 -31.40 -13.60
C GLY A 624 -36.60 -30.14 -13.96
N SER A 625 -35.27 -30.20 -13.98
CA SER A 625 -34.42 -29.07 -14.33
C SER A 625 -34.41 -28.80 -15.84
N ASP A 626 -34.51 -27.52 -16.19
CA ASP A 626 -34.32 -27.00 -17.54
C ASP A 626 -32.81 -26.97 -17.89
N ILE A 627 -32.49 -26.90 -19.18
CA ILE A 627 -31.11 -26.69 -19.64
C ILE A 627 -30.94 -25.22 -20.00
N ASP A 628 -30.25 -24.48 -19.12
CA ASP A 628 -29.84 -23.11 -19.42
C ASP A 628 -28.63 -23.14 -20.38
N CYS A 629 -28.69 -22.37 -21.45
CA CYS A 629 -27.63 -22.28 -22.46
C CYS A 629 -27.25 -20.82 -22.69
N LEU A 630 -25.95 -20.52 -22.58
CA LEU A 630 -25.39 -19.25 -23.02
C LEU A 630 -24.72 -19.44 -24.37
N CYS A 631 -25.21 -18.71 -25.37
CA CYS A 631 -24.59 -18.66 -26.69
C CYS A 631 -23.74 -17.39 -26.84
N ILE A 632 -22.53 -17.53 -27.37
CA ILE A 632 -21.57 -16.45 -27.51
C ILE A 632 -21.08 -16.38 -28.95
N SER A 633 -21.18 -15.21 -29.58
CA SER A 633 -20.71 -15.01 -30.95
C SER A 633 -20.28 -13.56 -31.22
N SER A 634 -19.64 -13.31 -32.36
CA SER A 634 -19.18 -11.99 -32.80
C SER A 634 -20.28 -11.11 -33.41
N VAL A 635 -21.48 -11.65 -33.67
CA VAL A 635 -22.57 -10.92 -34.32
C VAL A 635 -23.48 -10.19 -33.32
N SER A 636 -24.25 -9.20 -33.78
CA SER A 636 -25.19 -8.50 -32.89
C SER A 636 -26.32 -9.43 -32.43
N SER A 637 -26.83 -9.21 -31.21
CA SER A 637 -27.92 -10.01 -30.62
C SER A 637 -29.15 -10.12 -31.52
N LYS A 638 -29.54 -9.00 -32.15
CA LYS A 638 -30.64 -8.96 -33.13
C LYS A 638 -30.38 -9.88 -34.34
N THR A 639 -29.15 -9.90 -34.84
CA THR A 639 -28.75 -10.75 -35.97
C THR A 639 -28.73 -12.22 -35.57
N PHE A 640 -28.14 -12.53 -34.41
CA PHE A 640 -28.10 -13.89 -33.88
C PHE A 640 -29.51 -14.47 -33.72
N PHE A 641 -30.40 -13.81 -32.97
CA PHE A 641 -31.74 -14.37 -32.72
C PHE A 641 -32.57 -14.50 -34.00
N THR A 642 -32.39 -13.61 -34.98
CA THR A 642 -33.05 -13.73 -36.28
C THR A 642 -32.60 -15.00 -37.02
N LEU A 643 -31.29 -15.29 -37.04
CA LEU A 643 -30.75 -16.48 -37.68
C LEU A 643 -31.01 -17.76 -36.89
N ALA A 644 -30.93 -17.70 -35.55
CA ALA A 644 -31.21 -18.81 -34.65
C ALA A 644 -32.67 -19.26 -34.77
N VAL A 645 -33.64 -18.34 -34.74
CA VAL A 645 -35.06 -18.67 -34.94
C VAL A 645 -35.29 -19.33 -36.31
N LYS A 646 -34.63 -18.84 -37.37
CA LYS A 646 -34.73 -19.42 -38.72
C LYS A 646 -34.22 -20.86 -38.75
N ASN A 647 -33.07 -21.16 -38.12
CA ASN A 647 -32.48 -22.51 -38.12
C ASN A 647 -33.19 -23.46 -37.15
N LEU A 648 -33.59 -23.01 -35.97
CA LEU A 648 -34.40 -23.78 -35.02
C LEU A 648 -35.74 -24.19 -35.63
N ARG A 649 -36.39 -23.32 -36.42
CA ARG A 649 -37.62 -23.67 -37.16
C ARG A 649 -37.39 -24.72 -38.25
N LYS A 650 -36.22 -24.75 -38.90
CA LYS A 650 -35.87 -25.80 -39.87
C LYS A 650 -35.65 -27.16 -39.20
N ALA A 651 -35.17 -27.16 -37.96
CA ALA A 651 -34.97 -28.36 -37.15
C ALA A 651 -36.26 -28.89 -36.48
N ALA A 652 -37.44 -28.33 -36.81
CA ALA A 652 -38.71 -28.76 -36.23
C ALA A 652 -39.03 -30.25 -36.45
N THR A 653 -38.60 -30.82 -37.58
CA THR A 653 -38.75 -32.26 -37.88
C THR A 653 -37.88 -33.16 -37.00
N GLN A 654 -36.88 -32.59 -36.31
CA GLN A 654 -35.99 -33.29 -35.37
C GLN A 654 -36.46 -33.16 -33.91
N GLY A 655 -37.64 -32.58 -33.69
CA GLY A 655 -38.24 -32.42 -32.37
C GLY A 655 -37.88 -31.12 -31.65
N VAL A 656 -37.39 -30.10 -32.37
CA VAL A 656 -37.09 -28.76 -31.83
C VAL A 656 -38.32 -27.85 -31.94
N ARG A 657 -38.77 -27.26 -30.83
CA ARG A 657 -39.90 -26.34 -30.78
C ARG A 657 -39.52 -25.08 -30.02
N ILE A 658 -39.79 -23.92 -30.61
CA ILE A 658 -39.67 -22.63 -29.90
C ILE A 658 -40.98 -22.41 -29.15
N LEU A 659 -40.92 -22.26 -27.82
CA LEU A 659 -42.07 -22.02 -26.97
C LEU A 659 -42.46 -20.53 -27.00
N ARG A 660 -41.50 -19.65 -26.67
CA ARG A 660 -41.68 -18.20 -26.71
C ARG A 660 -40.34 -17.46 -26.79
N LYS A 661 -40.41 -16.18 -27.17
CA LYS A 661 -39.31 -15.23 -27.06
C LYS A 661 -39.61 -14.32 -25.87
N VAL A 662 -38.66 -14.17 -24.96
CA VAL A 662 -38.80 -13.39 -23.73
C VAL A 662 -37.81 -12.24 -23.74
N GLU A 663 -38.22 -11.06 -23.29
CA GLU A 663 -37.30 -9.95 -22.99
C GLU A 663 -36.99 -9.99 -21.48
N ALA A 664 -35.81 -10.48 -21.13
CA ALA A 664 -35.33 -10.58 -19.77
C ALA A 664 -34.39 -9.42 -19.44
N HIS A 665 -34.11 -9.19 -18.15
CA HIS A 665 -33.16 -8.16 -17.70
C HIS A 665 -31.74 -8.38 -18.24
N SER A 666 -31.36 -9.62 -18.58
CA SER A 666 -30.10 -9.98 -19.22
C SER A 666 -30.10 -9.84 -20.76
N GLY A 667 -31.23 -9.44 -21.36
CA GLY A 667 -31.43 -9.31 -22.80
C GLY A 667 -32.53 -10.23 -23.35
N THR A 668 -32.58 -10.36 -24.68
CA THR A 668 -33.51 -11.30 -25.35
C THR A 668 -33.13 -12.75 -25.03
N MET A 669 -34.12 -13.59 -24.72
CA MET A 669 -33.99 -15.02 -24.49
C MET A 669 -35.02 -15.82 -25.33
N LEU A 670 -34.68 -17.06 -25.70
CA LEU A 670 -35.61 -18.01 -26.30
C LEU A 670 -35.85 -19.18 -25.36
N GLU A 671 -37.11 -19.47 -25.07
CA GLU A 671 -37.51 -20.70 -24.41
C GLU A 671 -37.83 -21.75 -25.47
N LEU A 672 -37.22 -22.93 -25.33
CA LEU A 672 -37.28 -24.03 -26.28
C LEU A 672 -37.77 -25.31 -25.59
N ASP A 673 -38.42 -26.17 -26.36
CA ASP A 673 -38.63 -27.58 -26.03
C ASP A 673 -37.95 -28.42 -27.12
N ILE A 674 -36.99 -29.24 -26.72
CA ILE A 674 -36.31 -30.17 -27.61
C ILE A 674 -36.52 -31.59 -27.06
N GLN A 675 -37.29 -32.39 -27.79
CA GLN A 675 -37.59 -33.79 -27.43
C GLN A 675 -38.16 -33.95 -25.99
N GLY A 676 -38.95 -32.98 -25.53
CA GLY A 676 -39.59 -32.98 -24.21
C GLY A 676 -38.67 -32.56 -23.06
N VAL A 677 -37.54 -31.93 -23.35
CA VAL A 677 -36.67 -31.23 -22.38
C VAL A 677 -36.76 -29.74 -22.66
N LYS A 678 -36.98 -28.93 -21.63
CA LYS A 678 -37.03 -27.48 -21.75
C LYS A 678 -35.63 -26.87 -21.70
N LEU A 679 -35.40 -25.83 -22.49
CA LEU A 679 -34.13 -25.12 -22.56
C LEU A 679 -34.34 -23.61 -22.66
N ASP A 680 -33.45 -22.87 -22.01
CA ASP A 680 -33.42 -21.40 -22.04
C ASP A 680 -32.15 -20.95 -22.75
N LEU A 681 -32.31 -20.39 -23.95
CA LEU A 681 -31.20 -19.93 -24.80
C LEU A 681 -31.01 -18.42 -24.67
N GLN A 682 -29.93 -18.04 -24.00
CA GLN A 682 -29.46 -16.66 -23.87
C GLN A 682 -28.31 -16.37 -24.84
N TYR A 683 -28.05 -15.10 -25.10
CA TYR A 683 -27.02 -14.69 -26.05
C TYR A 683 -26.17 -13.51 -25.54
N CYS A 684 -24.86 -13.63 -25.73
CA CYS A 684 -23.88 -12.58 -25.49
C CYS A 684 -23.06 -12.31 -26.75
N ALA A 685 -22.99 -11.05 -27.19
CA ALA A 685 -22.12 -10.65 -28.28
C ALA A 685 -20.69 -10.43 -27.74
N SER A 686 -19.76 -11.32 -28.09
CA SER A 686 -18.34 -11.20 -27.74
C SER A 686 -17.47 -11.83 -28.81
N ALA A 687 -16.84 -10.99 -29.63
CA ALA A 687 -15.89 -11.43 -30.66
C ALA A 687 -14.65 -12.09 -30.04
N ASN A 688 -14.18 -11.61 -28.88
CA ASN A 688 -13.00 -12.15 -28.21
C ASN A 688 -13.22 -13.59 -27.75
N ILE A 689 -14.36 -13.88 -27.10
CA ILE A 689 -14.66 -15.25 -26.61
C ILE A 689 -15.01 -16.19 -27.77
N ALA A 690 -15.77 -15.71 -28.76
CA ALA A 690 -16.14 -16.50 -29.94
C ALA A 690 -14.92 -16.89 -30.81
N ASN A 691 -13.88 -16.05 -30.84
CA ASN A 691 -12.64 -16.35 -31.56
C ASN A 691 -11.64 -17.16 -30.74
N CYS A 692 -11.71 -17.13 -29.40
CA CYS A 692 -10.84 -17.93 -28.50
C CYS A 692 -11.16 -19.43 -28.49
N THR A 693 -12.32 -19.84 -29.01
CA THR A 693 -12.83 -21.22 -28.88
C THR A 693 -12.72 -22.02 -30.18
N ILE A 694 -12.36 -21.40 -31.30
CA ILE A 694 -11.87 -22.15 -32.48
C ILE A 694 -10.54 -22.86 -32.13
N THR A 695 -9.85 -22.46 -31.04
CA THR A 695 -8.54 -23.00 -30.63
C THR A 695 -8.53 -23.80 -29.31
N ASN A 696 -9.61 -23.84 -28.52
CA ASN A 696 -9.60 -24.48 -27.19
C ASN A 696 -10.66 -25.58 -27.03
N GLY A 697 -10.31 -26.81 -27.40
CA GLY A 697 -10.76 -27.97 -26.63
C GLY A 697 -10.16 -27.89 -25.22
N THR A 698 -10.87 -28.33 -24.19
CA THR A 698 -10.44 -28.35 -22.79
C THR A 698 -9.07 -29.02 -22.63
N ARG A 699 -8.00 -28.22 -22.56
CA ARG A 699 -6.62 -28.69 -22.32
C ARG A 699 -6.32 -28.55 -20.83
N ASN A 700 -5.78 -29.62 -20.22
CA ASN A 700 -5.31 -29.58 -18.84
C ASN A 700 -4.20 -28.52 -18.68
N PRO A 701 -4.11 -27.87 -17.50
CA PRO A 701 -3.05 -26.91 -17.24
C PRO A 701 -1.66 -27.56 -17.33
N TYR A 702 -0.70 -26.83 -17.88
CA TYR A 702 0.70 -27.27 -17.90
C TYR A 702 1.25 -27.27 -16.48
N LYS A 703 1.87 -28.38 -16.07
CA LYS A 703 2.53 -28.51 -14.78
C LYS A 703 3.96 -28.01 -14.87
N VAL A 704 4.31 -26.99 -14.10
CA VAL A 704 5.65 -26.43 -14.07
C VAL A 704 6.24 -26.63 -12.67
N LEU A 705 7.33 -27.38 -12.59
CA LEU A 705 8.08 -27.58 -11.36
C LEU A 705 9.24 -26.60 -11.29
N VAL A 706 9.27 -25.77 -10.25
CA VAL A 706 10.36 -24.83 -9.97
C VAL A 706 11.09 -25.27 -8.72
N VAL A 707 12.39 -25.56 -8.86
CA VAL A 707 13.25 -26.02 -7.77
C VAL A 707 14.07 -24.83 -7.25
N GLY A 708 13.73 -24.35 -6.05
CA GLY A 708 14.30 -23.17 -5.40
C GLY A 708 13.37 -21.96 -5.50
N GLY A 709 12.92 -21.45 -4.36
CA GLY A 709 12.08 -20.26 -4.18
C GLY A 709 12.88 -19.02 -3.77
N SER A 710 14.06 -18.81 -4.35
CA SER A 710 14.86 -17.57 -4.19
C SER A 710 14.78 -16.70 -5.46
N TYR A 711 15.74 -15.80 -5.69
CA TYR A 711 15.71 -14.78 -6.75
C TYR A 711 15.35 -15.33 -8.14
N ALA A 712 16.03 -16.38 -8.61
CA ALA A 712 15.80 -16.94 -9.95
C ALA A 712 14.45 -17.66 -10.04
N GLY A 713 14.13 -18.54 -9.09
CA GLY A 713 12.92 -19.34 -9.15
C GLY A 713 11.65 -18.54 -8.89
N LEU A 714 11.66 -17.56 -7.98
CA LEU A 714 10.53 -16.64 -7.80
C LEU A 714 10.36 -15.74 -9.02
N SER A 715 11.44 -15.21 -9.58
CA SER A 715 11.37 -14.45 -10.83
C SER A 715 10.75 -15.29 -11.95
N ALA A 716 11.18 -16.54 -12.13
CA ALA A 716 10.63 -17.44 -13.14
C ALA A 716 9.15 -17.76 -12.89
N SER A 717 8.78 -18.13 -11.65
CA SER A 717 7.41 -18.50 -11.30
C SER A 717 6.43 -17.36 -11.55
N LEU A 718 6.77 -16.16 -11.07
CA LEU A 718 5.90 -15.00 -11.13
C LEU A 718 5.79 -14.42 -12.55
N ASN A 719 6.90 -14.38 -13.30
CA ASN A 719 6.86 -13.97 -14.71
C ASN A 719 6.08 -14.97 -15.57
N LEU A 720 6.27 -16.28 -15.35
CA LEU A 720 5.56 -17.30 -16.11
C LEU A 720 4.06 -17.24 -15.82
N PHE A 721 3.70 -17.10 -14.54
CA PHE A 721 2.31 -16.91 -14.14
C PHE A 721 1.66 -15.72 -14.84
N ASP A 722 2.32 -14.56 -14.82
CA ASP A 722 1.80 -13.35 -15.47
C ASP A 722 1.67 -13.52 -16.99
N LEU A 723 2.69 -14.06 -17.67
CA LEU A 723 2.65 -14.33 -19.10
C LEU A 723 1.49 -15.27 -19.50
N CYS A 724 1.35 -16.39 -18.78
CA CYS A 724 0.26 -17.35 -18.98
C CYS A 724 -1.13 -16.73 -18.73
N HIS A 725 -1.21 -15.65 -17.95
CA HIS A 725 -2.45 -14.89 -17.71
C HIS A 725 -2.61 -13.67 -18.63
N ALA A 726 -1.86 -13.61 -19.73
CA ALA A 726 -1.88 -12.52 -20.70
C ALA A 726 -1.52 -11.16 -20.08
N LYS A 727 -0.55 -11.16 -19.15
CA LYS A 727 0.05 -9.96 -18.56
C LYS A 727 1.49 -9.80 -19.05
N PRO A 728 2.03 -8.57 -19.10
CA PRO A 728 3.43 -8.37 -19.41
C PRO A 728 4.34 -8.99 -18.33
N PRO A 729 5.56 -9.43 -18.70
CA PRO A 729 6.52 -9.93 -17.73
C PRO A 729 6.95 -8.84 -16.75
N ARG A 730 7.16 -9.21 -15.48
CA ARG A 730 7.72 -8.34 -14.44
C ARG A 730 9.12 -7.90 -14.83
N PHE A 731 9.55 -6.72 -14.37
CA PHE A 731 10.86 -6.11 -14.65
C PHE A 731 11.13 -5.67 -16.10
N LEU A 732 10.26 -5.99 -17.06
CA LEU A 732 10.27 -5.44 -18.43
C LEU A 732 8.83 -5.14 -18.90
N PRO A 733 8.12 -4.21 -18.23
CA PRO A 733 6.69 -3.95 -18.48
C PRO A 733 6.40 -3.45 -19.90
N ASP A 734 7.41 -2.93 -20.61
CA ASP A 734 7.30 -2.49 -22.00
C ASP A 734 7.24 -3.65 -23.00
N THR A 735 7.49 -4.89 -22.57
CA THR A 735 7.29 -6.07 -23.40
C THR A 735 5.79 -6.28 -23.60
N PRO A 736 5.29 -6.38 -24.86
CA PRO A 736 3.88 -6.60 -25.13
C PRO A 736 3.33 -7.82 -24.38
N ALA A 737 2.15 -7.66 -23.80
CA ALA A 737 1.46 -8.76 -23.15
C ALA A 737 1.09 -9.84 -24.19
N PRO A 738 1.16 -11.14 -23.83
CA PRO A 738 0.66 -12.20 -24.69
C PRO A 738 -0.81 -12.02 -25.05
N THR A 739 -1.20 -12.39 -26.27
CA THR A 739 -2.58 -12.27 -26.74
C THR A 739 -3.47 -13.43 -26.28
N GLN A 740 -2.88 -14.54 -25.81
CA GLN A 740 -3.59 -15.75 -25.42
C GLN A 740 -3.24 -16.14 -23.99
N LYS A 741 -4.27 -16.51 -23.21
CA LYS A 741 -4.10 -17.12 -21.89
C LYS A 741 -3.81 -18.62 -22.03
N ILE A 742 -2.88 -19.13 -21.22
CA ILE A 742 -2.48 -20.53 -21.19
C ILE A 742 -2.65 -21.03 -19.74
N PRO A 743 -3.52 -22.02 -19.47
CA PRO A 743 -3.66 -22.59 -18.14
C PRO A 743 -2.34 -23.22 -17.64
N VAL A 744 -1.92 -22.88 -16.42
CA VAL A 744 -0.65 -23.33 -15.84
C VAL A 744 -0.79 -23.59 -14.34
N ASP A 745 -0.19 -24.69 -13.88
CA ASP A 745 -0.03 -25.04 -12.46
C ASP A 745 1.46 -25.02 -12.11
N ILE A 746 1.89 -24.06 -11.30
CA ILE A 746 3.28 -23.87 -10.90
C ILE A 746 3.48 -24.41 -9.49
N THR A 747 4.36 -25.39 -9.32
CA THR A 747 4.80 -25.88 -8.02
C THR A 747 6.21 -25.38 -7.72
N VAL A 748 6.37 -24.57 -6.68
CA VAL A 748 7.68 -24.12 -6.18
C VAL A 748 8.09 -24.99 -5.00
N VAL A 749 9.21 -25.69 -5.14
CA VAL A 749 9.81 -26.51 -4.08
C VAL A 749 11.02 -25.78 -3.52
N ASP A 750 11.01 -25.49 -2.22
CA ASP A 750 12.19 -24.97 -1.50
C ASP A 750 12.32 -25.67 -0.15
N GLU A 751 13.57 -25.85 0.29
CA GLU A 751 13.87 -26.39 1.61
C GLU A 751 13.54 -25.40 2.73
N ARG A 752 13.42 -24.11 2.39
CA ARG A 752 13.03 -23.06 3.33
C ARG A 752 11.52 -22.88 3.35
N ASP A 753 11.00 -22.45 4.49
CA ASP A 753 9.59 -22.03 4.63
C ASP A 753 9.30 -20.65 4.00
N GLY A 754 10.34 -19.97 3.50
CA GLY A 754 10.24 -18.62 2.97
C GLY A 754 11.42 -18.17 2.14
N PHE A 755 11.25 -16.96 1.59
CA PHE A 755 12.26 -16.20 0.89
C PHE A 755 13.19 -15.50 1.88
N LEU A 756 14.47 -15.88 1.88
CA LEU A 756 15.53 -15.15 2.55
C LEU A 756 16.21 -14.19 1.56
N HIS A 757 16.16 -12.89 1.85
CA HIS A 757 16.82 -11.84 1.08
C HIS A 757 18.34 -11.85 1.35
N LEU A 758 19.05 -12.73 0.64
CA LEU A 758 20.46 -13.05 0.88
C LEU A 758 21.40 -11.85 0.79
N ILE A 759 21.11 -10.84 -0.01
CA ILE A 759 21.96 -9.63 -0.14
C ILE A 759 22.00 -8.86 1.19
N SER A 760 20.93 -8.94 1.97
CA SER A 760 20.84 -8.22 3.25
C SER A 760 21.47 -8.95 4.44
N THR A 761 22.03 -10.16 4.24
CA THR A 761 22.61 -10.93 5.34
C THR A 761 23.73 -10.20 6.10
N PRO A 762 24.61 -9.38 5.48
CA PRO A 762 25.60 -8.59 6.23
C PRO A 762 24.98 -7.72 7.32
N LEU A 763 23.90 -6.98 6.99
CA LEU A 763 23.18 -6.14 7.95
C LEU A 763 22.31 -6.96 8.91
N ALA A 764 21.62 -7.99 8.41
CA ALA A 764 20.81 -8.88 9.24
C ALA A 764 21.63 -9.59 10.32
N HIS A 765 22.90 -9.91 10.05
CA HIS A 765 23.79 -10.55 11.01
C HIS A 765 24.41 -9.59 12.03
N ALA A 766 24.28 -8.28 11.81
CA ALA A 766 24.72 -7.24 12.74
C ALA A 766 23.58 -6.66 13.58
N SER A 767 22.34 -6.64 13.08
CA SER A 767 21.20 -5.92 13.66
C SER A 767 20.03 -6.82 14.03
N THR A 768 19.67 -6.82 15.31
CA THR A 768 18.47 -7.53 15.83
C THR A 768 17.18 -6.99 15.23
N ASP A 769 17.14 -5.70 14.91
CA ASP A 769 15.95 -5.02 14.42
C ASP A 769 15.72 -5.27 12.92
N PHE A 770 16.83 -5.49 12.20
CA PHE A 770 16.78 -5.79 10.77
C PHE A 770 16.61 -7.28 10.49
N ALA A 771 17.17 -8.17 11.32
CA ALA A 771 17.14 -9.63 11.08
C ALA A 771 15.76 -10.19 10.72
N PRO A 772 14.64 -9.81 11.38
CA PRO A 772 13.30 -10.31 11.03
C PRO A 772 12.78 -9.88 9.67
N LYS A 773 13.30 -8.79 9.11
CA LYS A 773 12.91 -8.26 7.80
C LYS A 773 13.49 -9.12 6.69
N ALA A 774 14.75 -9.55 6.81
CA ALA A 774 15.44 -10.34 5.78
C ALA A 774 14.75 -11.68 5.39
N TRP A 775 13.74 -12.16 6.14
CA TRP A 775 13.00 -13.39 5.84
C TRP A 775 11.49 -13.14 5.72
N ALA A 776 10.91 -13.43 4.55
CA ALA A 776 9.47 -13.43 4.31
C ALA A 776 8.99 -14.87 4.05
N LYS A 777 8.01 -15.35 4.81
CA LYS A 777 7.46 -16.69 4.53
C LYS A 777 6.72 -16.69 3.20
N PHE A 778 6.72 -17.82 2.49
CA PHE A 778 6.01 -17.86 1.20
C PHE A 778 4.50 -17.61 1.35
N GLU A 779 3.90 -18.00 2.47
CA GLU A 779 2.49 -17.75 2.79
C GLU A 779 2.15 -16.25 2.96
N ASP A 780 3.15 -15.43 3.33
CA ASP A 780 2.97 -13.99 3.52
C ASP A 780 3.11 -13.22 2.20
N VAL A 781 3.65 -13.84 1.14
CA VAL A 781 3.86 -13.19 -0.16
C VAL A 781 2.59 -13.29 -1.01
N ALA A 782 1.86 -12.18 -1.16
CA ALA A 782 0.57 -12.15 -1.84
C ALA A 782 0.61 -12.73 -3.27
N ALA A 783 1.66 -12.45 -4.04
CA ALA A 783 1.82 -12.93 -5.41
C ALA A 783 1.95 -14.46 -5.52
N LEU A 784 2.35 -15.12 -4.43
CA LEU A 784 2.55 -16.56 -4.32
C LEU A 784 1.28 -17.31 -3.84
N ARG A 785 0.24 -16.56 -3.45
CA ARG A 785 -1.08 -17.11 -3.10
C ARG A 785 -2.05 -17.16 -4.28
N ALA A 786 -1.57 -16.90 -5.49
CA ALA A 786 -2.41 -16.89 -6.69
C ALA A 786 -2.95 -18.31 -7.00
N PRO A 787 -4.21 -18.45 -7.47
CA PRO A 787 -4.74 -19.73 -7.91
C PRO A 787 -3.85 -20.33 -9.01
N GLY A 788 -3.41 -21.58 -8.84
CA GLY A 788 -2.46 -22.24 -9.75
C GLY A 788 -0.98 -22.12 -9.35
N VAL A 789 -0.66 -21.45 -8.24
CA VAL A 789 0.69 -21.48 -7.63
C VAL A 789 0.65 -22.24 -6.32
N ARG A 790 1.48 -23.27 -6.18
CA ARG A 790 1.62 -24.10 -4.99
C ARG A 790 3.04 -24.05 -4.45
N HIS A 791 3.17 -23.85 -3.15
CA HIS A 791 4.45 -23.96 -2.44
C HIS A 791 4.54 -25.32 -1.73
N LEU A 792 5.64 -26.02 -1.96
CA LEU A 792 5.94 -27.28 -1.31
C LEU A 792 7.24 -27.15 -0.52
N HIS A 793 7.12 -27.06 0.80
CA HIS A 793 8.26 -26.99 1.71
C HIS A 793 8.94 -28.37 1.80
N GLY A 794 10.09 -28.51 1.15
CA GLY A 794 10.80 -29.78 1.04
C GLY A 794 12.06 -29.71 0.16
N ARG A 795 12.80 -30.81 0.17
CA ARG A 795 14.05 -30.96 -0.58
C ARG A 795 13.85 -31.83 -1.81
N VAL A 796 14.24 -31.34 -2.98
CA VAL A 796 14.35 -32.21 -4.16
C VAL A 796 15.53 -33.17 -3.99
N VAL A 797 15.24 -34.46 -4.05
CA VAL A 797 16.21 -35.56 -3.85
C VAL A 797 16.81 -36.01 -5.17
N SER A 798 15.96 -36.15 -6.20
CA SER A 798 16.38 -36.57 -7.53
C SER A 798 15.40 -36.09 -8.59
N VAL A 799 15.90 -35.83 -9.80
CA VAL A 799 15.09 -35.51 -10.99
C VAL A 799 15.36 -36.55 -12.07
N ASP A 800 14.30 -37.16 -12.59
CA ASP A 800 14.33 -38.02 -13.77
C ASP A 800 13.84 -37.22 -14.98
N CYS A 801 14.78 -36.68 -15.76
CA CYS A 801 14.49 -35.88 -16.95
C CYS A 801 13.77 -36.68 -18.05
N ALA A 802 14.00 -37.99 -18.14
CA ALA A 802 13.35 -38.83 -19.16
C ALA A 802 11.87 -39.03 -18.82
N LYS A 803 11.56 -39.28 -17.53
CA LYS A 803 10.18 -39.45 -17.04
C LYS A 803 9.45 -38.14 -16.77
N LYS A 804 10.16 -37.00 -16.75
CA LYS A 804 9.65 -35.69 -16.33
C LYS A 804 9.00 -35.72 -14.95
N SER A 805 9.76 -36.20 -13.97
CA SER A 805 9.33 -36.33 -12.59
C SER A 805 10.45 -36.01 -11.61
N ALA A 806 10.11 -35.48 -10.45
CA ALA A 806 11.06 -35.24 -9.37
C ALA A 806 10.61 -35.93 -8.08
N VAL A 807 11.58 -36.45 -7.32
CA VAL A 807 11.33 -36.97 -5.97
C VAL A 807 11.60 -35.86 -4.97
N VAL A 808 10.61 -35.55 -4.14
CA VAL A 808 10.69 -34.49 -3.13
C VAL A 808 10.48 -35.06 -1.74
N ALA A 809 11.43 -34.80 -0.84
CA ALA A 809 11.31 -35.12 0.58
C ALA A 809 10.68 -33.93 1.31
N LYS A 810 9.46 -34.09 1.84
CA LYS A 810 8.77 -33.02 2.60
C LYS A 810 9.52 -32.68 3.88
N ALA A 811 9.66 -31.40 4.20
CA ALA A 811 10.44 -30.94 5.36
C ALA A 811 9.86 -31.43 6.70
N ALA A 812 8.53 -31.46 6.84
CA ALA A 812 7.87 -31.80 8.11
C ALA A 812 7.87 -33.32 8.42
N SER A 813 7.76 -34.18 7.40
CA SER A 813 7.58 -35.63 7.59
C SER A 813 8.75 -36.48 7.10
N GLY A 814 9.63 -35.94 6.25
CA GLY A 814 10.63 -36.72 5.52
C GLY A 814 10.06 -37.65 4.46
N GLU A 815 8.74 -37.67 4.28
CA GLU A 815 8.04 -38.46 3.26
C GLU A 815 8.52 -38.05 1.87
N GLN A 816 8.89 -39.04 1.06
CA GLN A 816 9.24 -38.84 -0.34
C GLN A 816 8.00 -38.96 -1.20
N ILE A 817 7.69 -37.91 -1.94
CA ILE A 817 6.62 -37.88 -2.93
C ILE A 817 7.20 -37.72 -4.32
N GLU A 818 6.53 -38.29 -5.31
CA GLU A 818 6.84 -38.09 -6.72
C GLU A 818 5.98 -36.94 -7.27
N GLU A 819 6.64 -35.92 -7.81
CA GLU A 819 6.02 -34.72 -8.38
C GLU A 819 6.23 -34.70 -9.90
N PRO A 820 5.22 -35.09 -10.71
CA PRO A 820 5.31 -35.06 -12.16
C PRO A 820 5.18 -33.65 -12.71
N TYR A 821 5.86 -33.36 -13.82
CA TYR A 821 5.87 -32.05 -14.46
C TYR A 821 5.88 -32.12 -15.98
N ASP A 822 5.47 -31.05 -16.64
CA ASP A 822 5.65 -30.84 -18.08
C ASP A 822 6.92 -30.03 -18.37
N PHE A 823 7.20 -29.04 -17.52
CA PHE A 823 8.40 -28.18 -17.55
C PHE A 823 9.10 -28.16 -16.19
N LEU A 824 10.43 -28.07 -16.21
CA LEU A 824 11.27 -27.92 -15.02
C LEU A 824 12.09 -26.64 -15.10
N ILE A 825 12.18 -25.92 -13.97
CA ILE A 825 13.12 -24.81 -13.79
C ILE A 825 13.96 -25.07 -12.55
N VAL A 826 15.28 -25.15 -12.71
CA VAL A 826 16.21 -25.33 -11.59
C VAL A 826 16.85 -24.00 -11.22
N GLY A 827 16.49 -23.47 -10.06
CA GLY A 827 16.95 -22.20 -9.49
C GLY A 827 17.42 -22.29 -8.04
N SER A 828 17.88 -23.48 -7.60
CA SER A 828 18.23 -23.77 -6.20
C SER A 828 19.56 -23.17 -5.72
N GLY A 829 20.25 -22.42 -6.58
CA GLY A 829 21.41 -21.60 -6.21
C GLY A 829 22.60 -22.39 -5.64
N LEU A 830 23.32 -21.74 -4.72
CA LEU A 830 24.56 -22.23 -4.13
C LEU A 830 24.44 -22.36 -2.60
N ARG A 831 25.13 -23.32 -2.01
CA ARG A 831 25.41 -23.38 -0.57
C ARG A 831 26.64 -22.56 -0.24
N ARG A 832 26.59 -21.95 0.94
CA ARG A 832 27.70 -21.24 1.57
C ARG A 832 27.73 -21.58 3.06
N ALA A 833 28.92 -21.57 3.63
CA ALA A 833 29.09 -21.86 5.04
C ALA A 833 28.59 -20.69 5.90
N TRP A 834 28.14 -21.01 7.11
CA TRP A 834 27.95 -20.03 8.17
C TRP A 834 29.28 -19.31 8.47
N PRO A 835 29.30 -17.97 8.74
CA PRO A 835 28.17 -17.04 8.83
C PRO A 835 27.78 -16.35 7.52
N VAL A 836 28.35 -16.71 6.36
CA VAL A 836 28.05 -16.03 5.08
C VAL A 836 26.57 -16.17 4.69
N VAL A 837 25.96 -17.32 4.96
CA VAL A 837 24.54 -17.59 4.79
C VAL A 837 24.02 -18.39 6.00
N PRO A 838 22.84 -18.06 6.56
CA PRO A 838 22.16 -18.86 7.58
C PRO A 838 21.96 -20.32 7.17
N GLN A 839 22.14 -21.24 8.12
CA GLN A 839 21.89 -22.67 7.89
C GLN A 839 20.44 -23.06 8.21
N SER A 840 19.73 -22.21 8.95
CA SER A 840 18.34 -22.42 9.30
C SER A 840 17.42 -22.45 8.06
N LEU A 841 16.43 -23.34 8.12
CA LEU A 841 15.46 -23.57 7.04
C LEU A 841 14.09 -22.92 7.31
N ASP A 842 13.79 -22.57 8.55
CA ASP A 842 12.57 -21.86 8.91
C ASP A 842 12.89 -20.52 9.58
N LYS A 843 11.94 -19.59 9.49
CA LYS A 843 12.11 -18.22 10.03
C LYS A 843 12.43 -18.21 11.53
N ALA A 844 11.84 -19.11 12.32
CA ALA A 844 12.02 -19.11 13.77
C ALA A 844 13.44 -19.56 14.15
N SER A 845 13.91 -20.67 13.57
CA SER A 845 15.29 -21.15 13.74
C SER A 845 16.31 -20.12 13.24
N TYR A 846 16.03 -19.46 12.10
CA TYR A 846 16.87 -18.39 11.56
C TYR A 846 17.05 -17.23 12.55
N LEU A 847 15.95 -16.76 13.16
CA LEU A 847 16.01 -15.69 14.16
C LEU A 847 16.81 -16.10 15.40
N ALA A 848 16.71 -17.37 15.82
CA ALA A 848 17.50 -17.88 16.93
C ALA A 848 19.00 -17.96 16.58
N GLU A 849 19.34 -18.50 15.40
CA GLU A 849 20.72 -18.62 14.88
C GLU A 849 21.40 -17.24 14.80
N VAL A 850 20.73 -16.28 14.16
CA VAL A 850 21.24 -14.92 13.98
C VAL A 850 21.23 -14.12 15.28
N GLY A 851 20.21 -14.26 16.12
CA GLY A 851 20.14 -13.61 17.43
C GLY A 851 21.31 -14.02 18.33
N ALA A 852 21.62 -15.31 18.40
CA ALA A 852 22.78 -15.81 19.14
C ALA A 852 24.12 -15.31 18.56
N HIS A 853 24.20 -15.15 17.25
CA HIS A 853 25.37 -14.56 16.59
C HIS A 853 25.57 -13.09 16.97
N ILE A 854 24.52 -12.28 16.83
CA ILE A 854 24.57 -10.84 17.16
C ILE A 854 24.96 -10.64 18.62
N GLN A 855 24.44 -11.48 19.53
CA GLN A 855 24.80 -11.40 20.94
C GLN A 855 26.31 -11.63 21.16
N ARG A 856 26.89 -12.66 20.53
CA ARG A 856 28.35 -12.89 20.59
C ARG A 856 29.15 -11.71 20.04
N LEU A 857 28.67 -11.08 18.96
CA LEU A 857 29.33 -9.90 18.38
C LEU A 857 29.30 -8.70 19.34
N LYS A 858 28.17 -8.47 20.04
CA LYS A 858 28.03 -7.42 21.06
C LYS A 858 28.93 -7.65 22.27
N ASP A 859 29.15 -8.91 22.65
CA ASP A 859 29.96 -9.29 23.80
C ASP A 859 31.48 -9.28 23.50
N ALA A 860 31.88 -9.04 22.25
CA ALA A 860 33.26 -9.13 21.76
C ALA A 860 34.14 -7.91 22.15
N ARG A 861 34.45 -7.73 23.44
CA ARG A 861 35.16 -6.54 23.95
C ARG A 861 36.51 -6.25 23.27
N GLU A 862 37.22 -7.28 22.82
CA GLU A 862 38.56 -7.21 22.20
C GLU A 862 38.48 -6.98 20.70
N GLY A 863 37.28 -6.67 20.17
CA GLY A 863 37.06 -6.44 18.75
C GLY A 863 36.58 -7.67 18.00
N ILE A 864 36.11 -7.41 16.79
CA ILE A 864 35.64 -8.43 15.85
C ILE A 864 36.62 -8.48 14.69
N VAL A 865 37.07 -9.69 14.35
CA VAL A 865 37.89 -9.91 13.16
C VAL A 865 37.05 -10.56 12.07
N VAL A 866 36.98 -9.91 10.91
CA VAL A 866 36.37 -10.48 9.70
C VAL A 866 37.48 -11.04 8.82
N ILE A 867 37.44 -12.35 8.54
CA ILE A 867 38.44 -13.02 7.72
C ILE A 867 37.92 -13.15 6.28
N GLY A 868 38.62 -12.55 5.32
CA GLY A 868 38.33 -12.64 3.89
C GLY A 868 37.85 -11.31 3.29
N GLY A 869 38.65 -10.73 2.39
CA GLY A 869 38.35 -9.47 1.69
C GLY A 869 37.60 -9.64 0.37
N GLY A 870 36.70 -10.62 0.27
CA GLY A 870 35.74 -10.73 -0.84
C GLY A 870 34.52 -9.82 -0.62
N ALA A 871 33.59 -9.78 -1.58
CA ALA A 871 32.41 -8.89 -1.52
C ALA A 871 31.68 -8.98 -0.17
N VAL A 872 31.26 -10.19 0.22
CA VAL A 872 30.51 -10.39 1.48
C VAL A 872 31.33 -10.01 2.72
N GLY A 873 32.64 -10.26 2.74
CA GLY A 873 33.48 -9.89 3.88
C GLY A 873 33.63 -8.38 4.04
N ILE A 874 33.69 -7.64 2.93
CA ILE A 874 33.69 -6.18 2.92
C ILE A 874 32.37 -5.65 3.48
N GLU A 875 31.24 -6.14 2.96
CA GLU A 875 29.91 -5.72 3.42
C GLU A 875 29.69 -6.08 4.89
N MET A 876 30.02 -7.30 5.33
CA MET A 876 29.91 -7.70 6.73
C MET A 876 30.73 -6.80 7.67
N ALA A 877 31.97 -6.48 7.31
CA ALA A 877 32.80 -5.61 8.15
C ALA A 877 32.24 -4.18 8.21
N ALA A 878 31.76 -3.66 7.08
CA ALA A 878 31.18 -2.32 6.99
C ALA A 878 29.85 -2.22 7.76
N GLU A 879 28.94 -3.16 7.57
CA GLU A 879 27.65 -3.19 8.27
C GLU A 879 27.81 -3.41 9.78
N LEU A 880 28.76 -4.25 10.21
CA LEU A 880 29.08 -4.38 11.63
C LEU A 880 29.54 -3.07 12.23
N LYS A 881 30.39 -2.32 11.51
CA LYS A 881 30.89 -1.04 11.96
C LYS A 881 29.81 0.05 11.95
N LEU A 882 28.89 0.01 10.98
CA LEU A 882 27.74 0.90 10.91
C LEU A 882 26.78 0.68 12.08
N VAL A 883 26.43 -0.58 12.37
CA VAL A 883 25.47 -0.93 13.44
C VAL A 883 26.10 -0.80 14.83
N HIS A 884 27.39 -1.09 14.98
CA HIS A 884 28.11 -1.00 16.25
C HIS A 884 29.31 -0.03 16.14
N PRO A 885 29.09 1.31 16.11
CA PRO A 885 30.14 2.30 15.83
C PRO A 885 31.32 2.28 16.81
N THR A 886 31.09 1.91 18.06
CA THR A 886 32.12 1.83 19.11
C THR A 886 32.94 0.55 19.04
N GLN A 887 32.47 -0.47 18.33
CA GLN A 887 33.12 -1.78 18.23
C GLN A 887 34.37 -1.67 17.35
N LYS A 888 35.47 -2.29 17.79
CA LYS A 888 36.65 -2.45 16.94
C LYS A 888 36.37 -3.54 15.91
N VAL A 889 36.49 -3.22 14.62
CA VAL A 889 36.31 -4.19 13.52
C VAL A 889 37.56 -4.18 12.65
N THR A 890 38.17 -5.35 12.47
CA THR A 890 39.37 -5.54 11.65
C THR A 890 39.11 -6.58 10.57
N LEU A 891 39.22 -6.20 9.30
CA LEU A 891 39.19 -7.10 8.16
C LEU A 891 40.60 -7.60 7.82
N ILE A 892 40.79 -8.93 7.79
CA ILE A 892 42.06 -9.56 7.40
C ILE A 892 41.89 -10.25 6.05
N HIS A 893 42.78 -9.95 5.10
CA HIS A 893 42.78 -10.57 3.78
C HIS A 893 44.16 -11.05 3.37
N SER A 894 44.20 -12.23 2.74
CA SER A 894 45.45 -12.92 2.40
C SER A 894 46.25 -12.32 1.24
N ARG A 895 45.69 -11.35 0.52
CA ARG A 895 46.29 -10.68 -0.65
C ARG A 895 46.36 -9.18 -0.43
N ASP A 896 47.14 -8.48 -1.25
CA ASP A 896 47.40 -7.05 -1.09
C ASP A 896 46.24 -6.15 -1.53
N LYS A 897 45.29 -6.70 -2.31
CA LYS A 897 44.06 -6.02 -2.73
C LYS A 897 42.83 -6.82 -2.30
N LEU A 898 41.78 -6.11 -1.92
CA LEU A 898 40.44 -6.68 -1.75
C LEU A 898 39.90 -7.20 -3.08
N LEU A 899 38.91 -8.08 -3.04
CA LEU A 899 38.25 -8.67 -4.22
C LEU A 899 39.26 -9.32 -5.18
N SER A 900 40.37 -9.83 -4.65
CA SER A 900 41.48 -10.37 -5.44
C SER A 900 41.11 -11.58 -6.32
N SER A 901 39.98 -12.23 -6.01
CA SER A 901 39.46 -13.37 -6.77
C SER A 901 38.48 -12.97 -7.87
N GLU A 902 38.02 -11.72 -7.87
CA GLU A 902 37.06 -11.23 -8.86
C GLU A 902 37.81 -10.53 -10.01
N PRO A 903 37.36 -10.73 -11.27
CA PRO A 903 37.95 -10.11 -12.45
C PRO A 903 37.52 -8.63 -12.59
N LEU A 904 37.79 -7.83 -11.55
CA LEU A 904 37.45 -6.42 -11.46
C LEU A 904 38.72 -5.55 -11.59
N PRO A 905 38.61 -4.33 -12.15
CA PRO A 905 39.73 -3.39 -12.24
C PRO A 905 40.35 -3.00 -10.89
N ASP A 906 41.61 -2.62 -10.92
CA ASP A 906 42.37 -2.29 -9.71
C ASP A 906 41.91 -0.98 -9.06
N ASP A 907 41.42 0.00 -9.83
CA ASP A 907 40.83 1.24 -9.34
C ASP A 907 39.56 0.97 -8.52
N PHE A 908 38.72 0.02 -8.96
CA PHE A 908 37.56 -0.43 -8.19
C PHE A 908 37.97 -1.04 -6.85
N LYS A 909 38.97 -1.94 -6.86
CA LYS A 909 39.49 -2.59 -5.64
C LYS A 909 40.08 -1.56 -4.66
N ASP A 910 40.81 -0.59 -5.18
CA ASP A 910 41.39 0.49 -4.38
C ASP A 910 40.31 1.41 -3.81
N ARG A 911 39.26 1.70 -4.59
CA ARG A 911 38.14 2.51 -4.11
C ARG A 911 37.32 1.79 -3.05
N ALA A 912 37.04 0.49 -3.22
CA ALA A 912 36.37 -0.33 -2.22
C ALA A 912 37.15 -0.35 -0.89
N LEU A 913 38.48 -0.47 -0.94
CA LEU A 913 39.34 -0.38 0.24
C LEU A 913 39.29 1.00 0.90
N ALA A 914 39.33 2.07 0.12
CA ALA A 914 39.24 3.44 0.64
C ALA A 914 37.92 3.67 1.37
N VAL A 915 36.78 3.34 0.73
CA VAL A 915 35.45 3.52 1.33
C VAL A 915 35.25 2.64 2.57
N LEU A 916 35.80 1.42 2.58
CA LEU A 916 35.78 0.55 3.76
C LEU A 916 36.54 1.16 4.95
N ARG A 917 37.70 1.77 4.70
CA ARG A 917 38.47 2.48 5.73
C ARG A 917 37.79 3.77 6.17
N GLU A 918 37.17 4.51 5.25
CA GLU A 918 36.33 5.68 5.57
C GLU A 918 35.18 5.30 6.52
N ALA A 919 34.60 4.10 6.38
CA ALA A 919 33.60 3.55 7.30
C ALA A 919 34.16 3.17 8.68
N GLY A 920 35.48 3.27 8.90
CA GLY A 920 36.12 3.01 10.20
C GLY A 920 36.56 1.56 10.43
N VAL A 921 36.58 0.73 9.39
CA VAL A 921 37.09 -0.65 9.48
C VAL A 921 38.61 -0.67 9.33
N GLU A 922 39.31 -1.31 10.26
CA GLU A 922 40.75 -1.56 10.15
C GLU A 922 41.02 -2.68 9.15
N THR A 923 42.12 -2.62 8.40
CA THR A 923 42.43 -3.63 7.38
C THR A 923 43.86 -4.15 7.52
N ILE A 924 44.03 -5.47 7.51
CA ILE A 924 45.32 -6.15 7.43
C ILE A 924 45.35 -6.94 6.12
N LEU A 925 46.09 -6.43 5.14
CA LEU A 925 46.21 -7.03 3.79
C LEU A 925 47.54 -7.77 3.65
N GLY A 926 47.61 -8.69 2.69
CA GLY A 926 48.81 -9.49 2.40
C GLY A 926 49.13 -10.55 3.46
N ARG A 927 48.23 -10.81 4.42
CA ARG A 927 48.44 -11.76 5.53
C ARG A 927 47.32 -12.77 5.60
N ARG A 928 47.66 -14.06 5.55
CA ARG A 928 46.70 -15.16 5.71
C ARG A 928 46.56 -15.52 7.19
N VAL A 929 45.33 -15.70 7.66
CA VAL A 929 45.08 -16.37 8.95
C VAL A 929 45.35 -17.86 8.77
N LEU A 930 46.30 -18.41 9.54
CA LEU A 930 46.69 -19.82 9.50
C LEU A 930 45.85 -20.67 10.46
N ASP A 931 45.55 -20.12 11.64
CA ASP A 931 44.83 -20.84 12.70
C ASP A 931 44.09 -19.86 13.62
N THR A 932 43.00 -20.35 14.23
CA THR A 932 42.15 -19.63 15.19
C THR A 932 41.92 -20.51 16.40
N VAL A 933 42.59 -20.19 17.51
CA VAL A 933 42.55 -21.01 18.74
C VAL A 933 41.78 -20.26 19.83
N PRO A 934 40.73 -20.87 20.42
CA PRO A 934 40.11 -20.33 21.63
C PRO A 934 41.14 -20.21 22.75
N VAL A 935 41.12 -19.11 23.50
CA VAL A 935 42.01 -18.95 24.66
C VAL A 935 41.37 -19.56 25.90
N ASP A 936 41.99 -20.57 26.49
CA ASP A 936 41.48 -21.28 27.67
C ASP A 936 41.13 -20.31 28.81
N GLY A 937 39.89 -20.41 29.32
CA GLY A 937 39.39 -19.59 30.43
C GLY A 937 38.96 -18.16 30.06
N ALA A 938 39.00 -17.77 28.77
CA ALA A 938 38.56 -16.47 28.30
C ALA A 938 37.62 -16.57 27.08
N SER A 939 36.79 -15.55 26.85
CA SER A 939 35.86 -15.48 25.71
C SER A 939 36.53 -14.93 24.43
N HIS A 940 37.84 -15.15 24.26
CA HIS A 940 38.63 -14.58 23.17
C HIS A 940 39.23 -15.65 22.26
N VAL A 941 39.57 -15.25 21.04
CA VAL A 941 40.20 -16.08 20.02
C VAL A 941 41.57 -15.50 19.67
N LYS A 942 42.59 -16.35 19.68
CA LYS A 942 43.93 -16.02 19.18
C LYS A 942 44.06 -16.44 17.72
N LEU A 943 44.41 -15.50 16.86
CA LEU A 943 44.67 -15.71 15.44
C LEU A 943 46.18 -15.69 15.17
N SER A 944 46.67 -16.66 14.40
CA SER A 944 48.06 -16.70 13.93
C SER A 944 48.12 -16.32 12.46
N LEU A 945 48.97 -15.35 12.09
CA LEU A 945 49.09 -14.84 10.73
C LEU A 945 50.32 -15.41 10.00
N SER A 946 50.29 -15.39 8.68
CA SER A 946 51.34 -15.96 7.83
C SER A 946 52.71 -15.28 7.92
N ASP A 947 52.79 -14.09 8.49
CA ASP A 947 54.04 -13.37 8.77
C ASP A 947 54.62 -13.70 10.15
N GLY A 948 54.01 -14.63 10.89
CA GLY A 948 54.40 -15.01 12.25
C GLY A 948 53.80 -14.13 13.35
N SER A 949 53.07 -13.06 13.01
CA SER A 949 52.39 -12.23 14.00
C SER A 949 51.10 -12.88 14.53
N THR A 950 50.65 -12.46 15.71
CA THR A 950 49.41 -12.97 16.34
C THR A 950 48.50 -11.83 16.75
N LEU A 951 47.18 -12.05 16.67
CA LEU A 951 46.14 -11.10 17.06
C LEU A 951 45.17 -11.76 18.04
N ILE A 952 44.63 -11.00 18.99
CA ILE A 952 43.52 -11.41 19.85
C ILE A 952 42.25 -10.70 19.39
N ALA A 953 41.15 -11.43 19.29
CA ALA A 953 39.84 -10.90 18.97
C ALA A 953 38.79 -11.46 19.94
N GLY A 954 37.76 -10.68 20.25
CA GLY A 954 36.62 -11.14 21.04
C GLY A 954 35.73 -12.09 20.24
N GLN A 955 35.62 -11.87 18.92
CA GLN A 955 34.94 -12.76 17.98
C GLN A 955 35.60 -12.78 16.60
N VAL A 956 35.40 -13.90 15.90
CA VAL A 956 35.87 -14.09 14.52
C VAL A 956 34.69 -14.40 13.61
N VAL A 957 34.56 -13.63 12.53
CA VAL A 957 33.59 -13.83 11.45
C VAL A 957 34.35 -14.33 10.23
N ASN A 958 34.21 -15.62 9.91
CA ASN A 958 34.90 -16.19 8.75
C ASN A 958 34.08 -15.99 7.47
N ALA A 959 34.44 -14.98 6.68
CA ALA A 959 33.82 -14.69 5.39
C ALA A 959 34.49 -15.41 4.20
N ILE A 960 35.45 -16.32 4.46
CA ILE A 960 36.01 -17.20 3.44
C ILE A 960 35.05 -18.38 3.24
N SER A 961 34.09 -18.23 2.32
CA SER A 961 33.17 -19.32 1.96
C SER A 961 33.37 -19.76 0.52
N LYS A 962 33.75 -21.02 0.31
CA LYS A 962 33.65 -21.68 -1.00
C LYS A 962 32.16 -21.93 -1.28
N SER A 963 31.67 -21.45 -2.42
CA SER A 963 30.30 -21.75 -2.84
C SER A 963 30.23 -23.16 -3.44
N ILE A 964 29.15 -23.89 -3.16
CA ILE A 964 28.91 -25.25 -3.66
C ILE A 964 27.54 -25.28 -4.36
N PRO A 965 27.45 -25.62 -5.66
CA PRO A 965 26.17 -25.79 -6.34
C PRO A 965 25.27 -26.83 -5.65
N THR A 966 23.96 -26.57 -5.57
CA THR A 966 22.98 -27.49 -4.95
C THR A 966 22.48 -28.58 -5.89
N SER A 967 23.04 -28.69 -7.09
CA SER A 967 22.60 -29.47 -8.24
C SER A 967 22.74 -31.00 -8.11
N SER A 968 23.18 -31.53 -6.96
CA SER A 968 23.45 -32.98 -6.78
C SER A 968 22.27 -33.91 -7.06
N PHE A 969 21.04 -33.38 -7.09
CA PHE A 969 19.81 -34.11 -7.43
C PHE A 969 19.61 -34.28 -8.95
N LEU A 970 20.44 -33.64 -9.77
CA LEU A 970 20.41 -33.72 -11.23
C LEU A 970 21.35 -34.81 -11.76
N PRO A 971 21.09 -35.35 -12.97
CA PRO A 971 22.02 -36.24 -13.65
C PRO A 971 23.41 -35.60 -13.83
N LYS A 972 24.48 -36.37 -13.60
CA LYS A 972 25.86 -35.86 -13.69
C LYS A 972 26.21 -35.32 -15.08
N ASP A 973 25.65 -35.91 -16.13
CA ASP A 973 25.98 -35.56 -17.52
C ASP A 973 25.56 -34.14 -17.91
N ILE A 974 24.62 -33.52 -17.18
CA ILE A 974 24.21 -32.13 -17.41
C ILE A 974 24.96 -31.12 -16.53
N LEU A 975 25.87 -31.59 -15.67
CA LEU A 975 26.70 -30.75 -14.81
C LEU A 975 28.12 -30.60 -15.41
N ASP A 976 28.83 -29.56 -15.00
CA ASP A 976 30.28 -29.48 -15.15
C ASP A 976 31.02 -30.11 -13.95
N ASP A 977 32.35 -30.14 -14.01
CA ASP A 977 33.19 -30.76 -12.97
C ASP A 977 33.09 -30.07 -11.60
N GLU A 978 32.62 -28.83 -11.56
CA GLU A 978 32.38 -28.05 -10.33
C GLU A 978 30.93 -28.20 -9.83
N GLY A 979 30.07 -28.88 -10.58
CA GLY A 979 28.67 -29.12 -10.26
C GLY A 979 27.72 -28.04 -10.78
N TYR A 980 28.15 -27.06 -11.57
CA TYR A 980 27.22 -26.10 -12.16
C TYR A 980 26.43 -26.75 -13.30
N VAL A 981 25.17 -26.33 -13.47
CA VAL A 981 24.32 -26.82 -14.55
C VAL A 981 24.78 -26.17 -15.87
N LYS A 982 25.14 -27.01 -16.84
CA LYS A 982 25.43 -26.56 -18.21
C LYS A 982 24.12 -26.15 -18.87
N VAL A 983 24.09 -24.99 -19.52
CA VAL A 983 22.91 -24.52 -20.27
C VAL A 983 23.31 -23.95 -21.61
N GLN A 984 22.34 -23.93 -22.52
CA GLN A 984 22.41 -23.13 -23.75
C GLN A 984 22.14 -21.65 -23.43
N ALA A 985 22.42 -20.75 -24.38
CA ALA A 985 22.10 -19.32 -24.22
C ALA A 985 20.59 -19.07 -23.93
N SER A 986 19.72 -19.97 -24.39
CA SER A 986 18.29 -19.97 -24.09
C SER A 986 17.90 -20.49 -22.69
N LEU A 987 18.88 -20.74 -21.82
CA LEU A 987 18.73 -21.31 -20.46
C LEU A 987 18.23 -22.75 -20.38
N ARG A 988 18.02 -23.40 -21.54
CA ARG A 988 17.68 -24.81 -21.63
C ARG A 988 18.88 -25.70 -21.28
N PHE A 989 18.60 -26.91 -20.83
CA PHE A 989 19.60 -27.95 -20.64
C PHE A 989 20.34 -28.26 -21.96
N PRO A 990 21.50 -28.93 -21.89
CA PRO A 990 22.25 -29.35 -23.06
C PRO A 990 21.39 -30.23 -23.98
N ALA A 991 21.57 -30.13 -25.30
CA ALA A 991 20.68 -30.77 -26.28
C ALA A 991 20.67 -32.32 -26.20
N ASP A 992 21.72 -32.90 -25.64
CA ASP A 992 21.89 -34.32 -25.35
C ASP A 992 21.17 -34.79 -24.08
N ALA A 993 20.66 -33.87 -23.25
CA ALA A 993 19.85 -34.22 -22.09
C ALA A 993 18.46 -34.74 -22.51
N PRO A 994 17.91 -35.78 -21.84
CA PRO A 994 16.55 -36.23 -22.10
C PRO A 994 15.53 -35.10 -21.97
N ASN A 995 14.69 -34.90 -22.99
CA ASN A 995 13.69 -33.84 -23.06
C ASN A 995 14.27 -32.43 -22.78
N ALA A 996 15.50 -32.14 -23.21
CA ALA A 996 16.23 -30.89 -22.90
C ALA A 996 15.42 -29.60 -23.13
N GLU A 997 14.54 -29.59 -24.12
CA GLU A 997 13.68 -28.45 -24.48
C GLU A 997 12.59 -28.08 -23.44
N TYR A 998 12.37 -28.95 -22.46
CA TYR A 998 11.43 -28.79 -21.34
C TYR A 998 12.12 -28.53 -20.00
N HIS A 999 13.46 -28.52 -19.95
CA HIS A 999 14.23 -28.36 -18.72
C HIS A 999 15.12 -27.11 -18.80
N TYR A 1000 14.99 -26.25 -17.80
CA TYR A 1000 15.69 -24.97 -17.71
C TYR A 1000 16.46 -24.89 -16.40
N ALA A 1001 17.56 -24.14 -16.38
CA ALA A 1001 18.21 -23.71 -15.14
C ALA A 1001 18.48 -22.21 -15.18
N ALA A 1002 18.40 -21.55 -14.02
CA ALA A 1002 18.57 -20.11 -13.90
C ALA A 1002 19.28 -19.73 -12.59
N GLY A 1003 19.94 -18.57 -12.60
CA GLY A 1003 20.65 -18.04 -11.44
C GLY A 1003 22.00 -18.69 -11.19
N ASP A 1004 22.48 -18.60 -9.96
CA ASP A 1004 23.86 -18.90 -9.63
C ASP A 1004 24.26 -20.37 -9.82
N ILE A 1005 23.28 -21.27 -9.90
CA ILE A 1005 23.51 -22.71 -10.15
C ILE A 1005 23.98 -22.99 -11.59
N VAL A 1006 23.82 -22.03 -12.50
CA VAL A 1006 24.14 -22.18 -13.91
C VAL A 1006 25.61 -21.88 -14.20
N ARG A 1007 26.22 -22.63 -15.13
CA ARG A 1007 27.52 -22.31 -15.70
C ARG A 1007 27.36 -21.20 -16.77
N TRP A 1008 27.58 -19.96 -16.35
CA TRP A 1008 27.58 -18.77 -17.24
C TRP A 1008 28.68 -17.78 -16.85
N SER A 1009 29.04 -16.84 -17.74
CA SER A 1009 30.07 -15.83 -17.49
C SER A 1009 29.62 -14.77 -16.47
N GLY A 1010 30.58 -13.99 -15.98
CA GLY A 1010 30.33 -12.86 -15.06
C GLY A 1010 30.28 -13.27 -13.58
N ILE A 1011 30.19 -12.27 -12.71
CA ILE A 1011 30.08 -12.45 -11.26
C ILE A 1011 28.64 -12.86 -10.91
N LYS A 1012 28.51 -13.85 -10.02
CA LYS A 1012 27.23 -14.37 -9.52
C LYS A 1012 26.50 -13.31 -8.69
N ARG A 1013 25.31 -12.88 -9.12
CA ARG A 1013 24.56 -11.75 -8.56
C ARG A 1013 23.06 -11.97 -8.64
N CYS A 1014 22.32 -11.43 -7.67
CA CYS A 1014 20.86 -11.46 -7.62
C CYS A 1014 20.19 -10.91 -8.89
N GLY A 1015 20.64 -9.76 -9.41
CA GLY A 1015 20.03 -9.12 -10.58
C GLY A 1015 20.15 -10.00 -11.83
N ALA A 1016 21.33 -10.59 -12.05
CA ALA A 1016 21.52 -11.58 -13.10
C ALA A 1016 20.65 -12.82 -12.88
N ALA A 1017 20.51 -13.31 -11.64
CA ALA A 1017 19.66 -14.45 -11.34
C ALA A 1017 18.17 -14.18 -11.61
N MET A 1018 17.67 -12.99 -11.25
CA MET A 1018 16.30 -12.56 -11.55
C MET A 1018 16.08 -12.43 -13.05
N HIS A 1019 17.04 -11.86 -13.78
CA HIS A 1019 17.01 -11.73 -15.24
C HIS A 1019 16.99 -13.10 -15.94
N MET A 1020 17.81 -14.05 -15.47
CA MET A 1020 17.76 -15.43 -15.95
C MET A 1020 16.40 -16.09 -15.69
N GLY A 1021 15.83 -15.91 -14.50
CA GLY A 1021 14.49 -16.43 -14.18
C GLY A 1021 13.41 -15.87 -15.11
N GLN A 1022 13.48 -14.57 -15.41
CA GLN A 1022 12.59 -13.90 -16.35
C GLN A 1022 12.72 -14.48 -17.78
N TYR A 1023 13.95 -14.70 -18.26
CA TYR A 1023 14.18 -15.29 -19.59
C TYR A 1023 13.71 -16.73 -19.67
N ALA A 1024 13.94 -17.54 -18.63
CA ALA A 1024 13.42 -18.91 -18.57
C ALA A 1024 11.89 -18.92 -18.65
N ALA A 1025 11.21 -18.04 -17.93
CA ALA A 1025 9.75 -17.88 -18.01
C ALA A 1025 9.26 -17.49 -19.41
N GLN A 1026 9.92 -16.52 -20.05
CA GLN A 1026 9.57 -16.10 -21.41
C GLN A 1026 9.77 -17.23 -22.43
N ASN A 1027 10.86 -17.99 -22.31
CA ASN A 1027 11.15 -19.12 -23.20
C ASN A 1027 10.15 -20.27 -22.99
N ILE A 1028 9.81 -20.60 -21.74
CA ILE A 1028 8.78 -21.60 -21.45
C ILE A 1028 7.42 -21.17 -22.01
N HIS A 1029 7.03 -19.91 -21.81
CA HIS A 1029 5.79 -19.40 -22.35
C HIS A 1029 5.78 -19.39 -23.90
N ALA A 1030 6.90 -19.05 -24.54
CA ALA A 1030 7.04 -19.13 -26.00
C ALA A 1030 6.90 -20.58 -26.50
N HIS A 1031 7.44 -21.56 -25.76
CA HIS A 1031 7.23 -22.97 -26.03
C HIS A 1031 5.74 -23.34 -25.91
N MET A 1032 5.08 -22.94 -24.83
CA MET A 1032 3.64 -23.20 -24.66
C MET A 1032 2.80 -22.57 -25.77
N LEU A 1033 3.15 -21.36 -26.23
CA LEU A 1033 2.49 -20.71 -27.38
C LEU A 1033 2.70 -21.46 -28.69
N ARG A 1034 3.89 -22.04 -28.92
CA ARG A 1034 4.10 -22.93 -30.05
C ARG A 1034 3.16 -24.13 -29.99
N ASP A 1035 3.05 -24.75 -28.83
CA ASP A 1035 2.24 -25.96 -28.63
C ASP A 1035 0.72 -25.68 -28.67
N VAL A 1036 0.29 -24.46 -28.36
CA VAL A 1036 -1.14 -24.06 -28.28
C VAL A 1036 -1.60 -23.33 -29.55
N ALA A 1037 -0.76 -22.48 -30.11
CA ALA A 1037 -1.14 -21.55 -31.18
C ALA A 1037 -0.32 -21.74 -32.47
N GLY A 1038 0.63 -22.67 -32.50
CA GLY A 1038 1.52 -22.87 -33.65
C GLY A 1038 2.43 -21.67 -33.93
N VAL A 1039 2.63 -20.79 -32.94
CA VAL A 1039 3.49 -19.61 -33.07
C VAL A 1039 4.95 -20.05 -32.94
N ASP A 1040 5.77 -19.71 -33.92
CA ASP A 1040 7.21 -20.01 -33.85
C ASP A 1040 7.86 -19.24 -32.69
N PRO A 1041 8.54 -19.93 -31.75
CA PRO A 1041 9.07 -19.30 -30.56
C PRO A 1041 10.31 -18.45 -30.91
N ALA A 1042 10.23 -17.15 -30.59
CA ALA A 1042 11.39 -16.27 -30.58
C ALA A 1042 12.13 -16.40 -29.24
N TRP A 1043 13.13 -17.30 -29.20
CA TRP A 1043 13.89 -17.57 -27.99
C TRP A 1043 14.66 -16.33 -27.52
N LYS A 1044 14.57 -16.04 -26.23
CA LYS A 1044 15.47 -15.12 -25.55
C LYS A 1044 16.78 -15.84 -25.29
N GLU A 1045 17.87 -15.23 -25.71
CA GLU A 1045 19.22 -15.74 -25.53
C GLU A 1045 20.01 -14.81 -24.61
N LEU A 1046 20.71 -15.40 -23.66
CA LEU A 1046 21.66 -14.69 -22.82
C LEU A 1046 22.92 -14.39 -23.62
N SER A 1047 23.35 -13.13 -23.53
CA SER A 1047 24.71 -12.73 -23.86
C SER A 1047 25.67 -13.08 -22.74
N ALA A 1048 26.96 -13.11 -23.05
CA ALA A 1048 27.99 -13.15 -22.03
C ALA A 1048 27.84 -11.94 -21.09
N ILE A 1049 27.75 -12.19 -19.79
CA ILE A 1049 27.67 -11.14 -18.77
C ILE A 1049 29.11 -10.72 -18.42
N PRO A 1050 29.47 -9.42 -18.59
CA PRO A 1050 30.76 -8.91 -18.16
C PRO A 1050 30.88 -8.84 -16.62
N PRO A 1051 32.11 -8.80 -16.06
CA PRO A 1051 32.29 -8.53 -14.64
C PRO A 1051 31.73 -7.16 -14.25
N MET A 1052 30.81 -7.15 -13.29
CA MET A 1052 30.23 -5.94 -12.72
C MET A 1052 29.71 -6.27 -11.32
N ILE A 1053 29.73 -5.30 -10.40
CA ILE A 1053 29.27 -5.51 -9.01
C ILE A 1053 28.94 -4.17 -8.35
N GLY A 1054 27.97 -4.18 -7.45
CA GLY A 1054 27.77 -3.12 -6.45
C GLY A 1054 27.99 -3.69 -5.06
N LEU A 1055 28.64 -2.93 -4.18
CA LEU A 1055 28.88 -3.28 -2.79
C LEU A 1055 28.24 -2.24 -1.88
N ALA A 1056 27.49 -2.69 -0.88
CA ALA A 1056 27.02 -1.84 0.21
C ALA A 1056 28.14 -1.70 1.26
N VAL A 1057 28.67 -0.50 1.44
CA VAL A 1057 29.78 -0.22 2.35
C VAL A 1057 29.34 0.85 3.34
N ALA A 1058 28.59 0.41 4.37
CA ALA A 1058 28.01 1.25 5.39
C ALA A 1058 27.07 2.31 4.79
N THR A 1059 27.42 3.60 4.84
CA THR A 1059 26.56 4.68 4.34
C THR A 1059 26.72 4.95 2.84
N LYS A 1060 27.65 4.27 2.15
CA LYS A 1060 27.91 4.44 0.72
C LYS A 1060 27.78 3.10 -0.02
N ALA A 1061 27.60 3.16 -1.33
CA ALA A 1061 27.86 2.04 -2.20
C ALA A 1061 29.11 2.29 -3.05
N VAL A 1062 29.79 1.22 -3.46
CA VAL A 1062 30.85 1.25 -4.48
C VAL A 1062 30.39 0.35 -5.62
N VAL A 1063 30.29 0.90 -6.83
CA VAL A 1063 29.74 0.22 -8.00
C VAL A 1063 30.78 0.21 -9.12
N TYR A 1064 30.91 -0.93 -9.79
CA TYR A 1064 31.62 -1.05 -11.05
C TYR A 1064 30.67 -1.57 -12.12
N ASP A 1065 30.56 -0.80 -13.18
CA ASP A 1065 29.90 -1.16 -14.44
C ASP A 1065 30.95 -1.07 -15.58
N PRO A 1066 30.97 -2.02 -16.53
CA PRO A 1066 31.94 -1.99 -17.63
C PRO A 1066 31.80 -0.76 -18.54
N ASP A 1067 30.60 -0.19 -18.67
CA ASP A 1067 30.31 0.95 -19.54
C ASP A 1067 30.48 2.29 -18.78
N GLU A 1068 30.14 2.33 -17.48
CA GLU A 1068 30.21 3.55 -16.66
C GLU A 1068 31.49 3.68 -15.80
N GLY A 1069 32.22 2.58 -15.59
CA GLY A 1069 33.42 2.52 -14.75
C GLY A 1069 33.13 2.43 -13.25
N THR A 1070 34.12 2.85 -12.44
CA THR A 1070 34.04 2.85 -10.96
C THR A 1070 33.37 4.12 -10.44
N SER A 1071 32.37 3.96 -9.57
CA SER A 1071 31.71 5.06 -8.87
C SER A 1071 31.40 4.71 -7.41
N ASP A 1072 31.26 5.72 -6.55
CA ASP A 1072 30.82 5.53 -5.17
C ASP A 1072 29.98 6.68 -4.63
N GLY A 1073 29.18 6.40 -3.60
CA GLY A 1073 28.48 7.44 -2.84
C GLY A 1073 27.18 6.98 -2.20
N GLU A 1074 26.60 7.85 -1.39
CA GLU A 1074 25.33 7.60 -0.68
C GLU A 1074 24.14 7.54 -1.65
N HIS A 1075 24.17 8.34 -2.72
CA HIS A 1075 23.13 8.33 -3.75
C HIS A 1075 23.07 6.98 -4.50
N LEU A 1076 24.23 6.33 -4.71
CA LEU A 1076 24.30 5.00 -5.29
C LEU A 1076 23.78 3.93 -4.33
N LEU A 1077 24.07 4.06 -3.03
CA LEU A 1077 23.48 3.18 -2.02
C LEU A 1077 21.95 3.27 -2.07
N LYS A 1078 21.41 4.49 -2.09
CA LYS A 1078 19.96 4.69 -2.20
C LYS A 1078 19.38 4.15 -3.51
N SER A 1079 20.09 4.30 -4.63
CA SER A 1079 19.63 3.86 -5.95
C SER A 1079 19.64 2.34 -6.11
N TYR A 1080 20.76 1.68 -5.76
CA TYR A 1080 20.96 0.25 -5.97
C TYR A 1080 20.40 -0.61 -4.82
N PHE A 1081 20.39 -0.07 -3.60
CA PHE A 1081 20.11 -0.80 -2.37
C PHE A 1081 18.96 -0.19 -1.54
N GLY A 1082 18.37 0.93 -1.97
CA GLY A 1082 17.25 1.54 -1.24
C GLY A 1082 17.60 1.95 0.20
N GLN A 1083 16.64 1.81 1.12
CA GLN A 1083 16.85 2.05 2.56
C GLN A 1083 17.08 0.76 3.36
N ASP A 1084 16.95 -0.41 2.72
CA ASP A 1084 16.89 -1.72 3.38
C ASP A 1084 17.66 -2.81 2.62
N LEU A 1085 18.70 -2.41 1.87
CA LEU A 1085 19.49 -3.30 1.01
C LEU A 1085 18.68 -3.98 -0.10
N GLY A 1086 17.65 -3.32 -0.61
CA GLY A 1086 16.79 -3.77 -1.69
C GLY A 1086 15.72 -4.76 -1.22
N HIS A 1087 15.26 -4.63 0.02
CA HIS A 1087 14.29 -5.52 0.64
C HIS A 1087 12.83 -5.07 0.46
N GLN A 1088 12.57 -3.85 -0.02
CA GLN A 1088 11.20 -3.31 -0.12
C GLN A 1088 10.22 -4.32 -0.74
N SER A 1089 9.28 -4.75 0.11
CA SER A 1089 8.29 -5.79 -0.12
C SER A 1089 7.02 -5.25 -0.80
N GLU A 1090 7.17 -4.41 -1.82
CA GLU A 1090 6.04 -3.91 -2.63
C GLU A 1090 5.68 -4.86 -3.77
#